data_AF-A0AA36NM58-F1
#
_entry.id   AF-A0AA36NM58-F1
#
_cell.length_a   1.000
_cell.length_b   1.000
_cell.length_c   1.000
_cell.angle_alpha   90.00
_cell.angle_beta   90.00
_cell.angle_gamma   90.00
#
_symmetry.space_group_name_H-M   'P 1'
#
loop_
_entity.id
_entity.type
_entity.pdbx_description
1 polymer ?
#
loop_
_entity_poly.entity_id
_entity_poly.type
_entity_poly.pdbx_seq_one_letter_code
_entity_poly.pdbx_strand_id
1 'polypeptide(L)'
;MRAVQRLTSCQRAALSNVRANAALNHDKAMPEVRERFTRLGYGEPELQGVLGWIQDLAPMCIHIHIGSVGRFLETDEFYRSQFETGTSCGALDDRNEIRKDWEKELFGGAYDEAKPFERCKYGALGVMNDYRGITSAYQYGDSYLVLKDVRLRTTFAATDSGGIQGSRLAVLDKYAHVLKEYNDNEVHRLVEVAMANTSLEDMPRVQPRLLRGLTADTTNDWATMGFPDLPQKKGRYFFEVELIRGCESPQVGLCSNHFVLAPRTKGDHLRGVGDDEHGWAADGQHSILWHKGKKLAWNRTWASKSKQLSENVVVGIAVDLDAGKIWFASDGEWDPEEKPSFGTDMLPKGTALYPALSFRGRAAFIFGPDFKHKAPTFKGKPFTQWPGMADGTVRADCPIVGNSNNVSIYKEIQIHGEVSLKRNVQRLVANRKHLEVSKSDRSWAVCVDGLQDADGSYARSGAKNGNAVYTQNGGSHKLYFDKDAEKWRLSKDEADPEAWLAEAPAAAASFEPPRHGWTVPINKRGRAPVSLLKSVLDGFKVGADVQDHIIKILGRQLKGSPELEVFRVGDNTTFEDEWNRLQRENKVKVPAEDVWIECVKKKHEEIMAGKSMKGATVVESQHPYPAKSHTWTQDVHLAKAQKLRVSFAEQCSTYDDCATFQVFSGGLSKSTAGVGARAHLKAISGPDQVHGTMIGQVEGEKWIVNIDKDESEICGCFREWLDAQPGRSCTATCAQDPTVVSVRYTPKAKVGSEIAGFTFHEGSPLHPFSISGFTAPGGPAQLKGVFAGWYLDVIALLKNAKFKNLSGEGLGTCPKNLQEIAENLDAFKKRLEAALDLDGVNFVFYNGLDFQLLPICAVQYKGIKVSEEIAAFNANGGVLSIASFKQDGPAQGAGVRAGWHLSLTETFERAENKTALGELTAAQVLEDPEQLLQLQDLTLMMEPANAAPEELFNGFGTDGWDNFTVHNNTAQFVFKSDGDGGDSSEGRWGVFAVVTDAKDPEPQAAVLEELAKLIPQATAQILGTTSSQVSVEPEDWDEARLRALCDRHGWEFEWMTEDGERQRRIEGASRARQAAAESAGTAQAESRTAWWRLDSMSRAFNGGDSRQLKRKIQAPQPIRTKS
;
A
#
# COMPACT_ATOMS: atom_id res chain seq x y z
N MET A 1 1.17 -15.83 -11.00
CA MET A 1 -0.23 -16.32 -11.09
C MET A 1 -1.22 -15.51 -10.25
N ARG A 2 -1.08 -15.42 -8.91
CA ARG A 2 -2.01 -14.62 -8.06
C ARG A 2 -2.18 -13.15 -8.51
N ALA A 3 -1.12 -12.53 -9.02
CA ALA A 3 -1.17 -11.16 -9.56
C ALA A 3 -2.05 -11.00 -10.81
N VAL A 4 -2.14 -12.02 -11.66
CA VAL A 4 -2.97 -12.01 -12.89
C VAL A 4 -4.42 -12.37 -12.56
N GLN A 5 -4.65 -13.20 -11.53
CA GLN A 5 -5.99 -13.57 -11.06
C GLN A 5 -6.79 -12.38 -10.51
N ARG A 6 -6.12 -11.35 -9.99
CA ARG A 6 -6.75 -10.13 -9.47
C ARG A 6 -7.18 -9.13 -10.53
N LEU A 7 -6.70 -9.29 -11.77
CA LEU A 7 -7.06 -8.39 -12.86
C LEU A 7 -8.57 -8.47 -13.14
N THR A 8 -9.18 -7.35 -13.48
CA THR A 8 -10.57 -7.31 -13.94
C THR A 8 -10.70 -7.91 -15.35
N SER A 9 -11.93 -8.08 -15.84
CA SER A 9 -12.19 -8.65 -17.17
C SER A 9 -11.54 -7.81 -18.28
N CYS A 10 -11.68 -6.49 -18.24
CA CYS A 10 -11.09 -5.58 -19.23
C CYS A 10 -9.56 -5.63 -19.23
N GLN A 11 -8.93 -5.66 -18.04
CA GLN A 11 -7.48 -5.76 -17.90
C GLN A 11 -6.92 -7.10 -18.42
N ARG A 12 -7.63 -8.21 -18.18
CA ARG A 12 -7.26 -9.51 -18.75
C ARG A 12 -7.41 -9.53 -20.26
N ALA A 13 -8.47 -8.91 -20.80
CA ALA A 13 -8.69 -8.80 -22.23
C ALA A 13 -7.55 -7.98 -22.90
N ALA A 14 -7.17 -6.84 -22.33
CA ALA A 14 -6.05 -6.03 -22.81
C ALA A 14 -4.75 -6.83 -22.89
N LEU A 15 -4.38 -7.52 -21.80
CA LEU A 15 -3.15 -8.33 -21.75
C LEU A 15 -3.20 -9.53 -22.73
N SER A 16 -4.38 -10.15 -22.90
CA SER A 16 -4.59 -11.24 -23.84
C SER A 16 -4.41 -10.78 -25.30
N ASN A 17 -4.98 -9.62 -25.65
CA ASN A 17 -4.86 -9.03 -26.99
C ASN A 17 -3.39 -8.75 -27.34
N VAL A 18 -2.65 -8.12 -26.42
CA VAL A 18 -1.22 -7.84 -26.63
C VAL A 18 -0.41 -9.13 -26.73
N ARG A 19 -0.67 -10.13 -25.87
CA ARG A 19 0.06 -11.41 -25.91
C ARG A 19 -0.13 -12.15 -27.23
N ALA A 20 -1.34 -12.16 -27.78
CA ALA A 20 -1.63 -12.81 -29.06
C ALA A 20 -0.79 -12.20 -30.21
N ASN A 21 -0.68 -10.87 -30.26
CA ASN A 21 0.14 -10.17 -31.25
C ASN A 21 1.64 -10.36 -30.99
N ALA A 22 2.07 -10.23 -29.73
CA ALA A 22 3.47 -10.34 -29.34
C ALA A 22 4.06 -11.72 -29.65
N ALA A 23 3.28 -12.80 -29.50
CA ALA A 23 3.74 -14.16 -29.82
C ALA A 23 4.12 -14.29 -31.31
N LEU A 24 3.25 -13.84 -32.21
CA LEU A 24 3.49 -13.87 -33.66
C LEU A 24 4.68 -12.97 -34.06
N ASN A 25 4.74 -11.77 -33.50
CA ASN A 25 5.76 -10.78 -33.86
C ASN A 25 7.15 -11.16 -33.31
N HIS A 26 7.21 -11.75 -32.12
CA HIS A 26 8.44 -12.27 -31.53
C HIS A 26 9.06 -13.35 -32.42
N ASP A 27 8.27 -14.37 -32.79
CA ASP A 27 8.77 -15.50 -33.58
C ASP A 27 9.24 -15.03 -34.98
N LYS A 28 8.52 -14.06 -35.56
CA LYS A 28 8.91 -13.43 -36.83
C LYS A 28 10.20 -12.61 -36.74
N ALA A 29 10.42 -11.89 -35.63
CA ALA A 29 11.57 -11.00 -35.47
C ALA A 29 12.85 -11.74 -35.03
N MET A 30 12.73 -12.90 -34.37
CA MET A 30 13.86 -13.60 -33.76
C MET A 30 15.03 -13.92 -34.72
N PRO A 31 14.81 -14.39 -35.96
CA PRO A 31 15.91 -14.64 -36.89
C PRO A 31 16.74 -13.40 -37.19
N GLU A 32 16.09 -12.25 -37.40
CA GLU A 32 16.76 -10.98 -37.68
C GLU A 32 17.51 -10.44 -36.45
N VAL A 33 16.95 -10.62 -35.25
CA VAL A 33 17.63 -10.25 -34.01
C VAL A 33 18.89 -11.10 -33.82
N ARG A 34 18.83 -12.41 -34.08
CA ARG A 34 19.99 -13.30 -33.99
C ARG A 34 21.08 -12.93 -35.00
N GLU A 35 20.70 -12.66 -36.24
CA GLU A 35 21.63 -12.20 -37.28
C GLU A 35 22.29 -10.87 -36.88
N ARG A 36 21.51 -9.95 -36.31
CA ARG A 36 22.02 -8.66 -35.80
C ARG A 36 23.01 -8.86 -34.66
N PHE A 37 22.73 -9.68 -33.67
CA PHE A 37 23.67 -9.97 -32.58
C PHE A 37 24.97 -10.57 -33.13
N THR A 38 24.87 -11.51 -34.08
CA THR A 38 26.04 -12.09 -34.75
C THR A 38 26.87 -11.02 -35.47
N ARG A 39 26.22 -10.10 -36.20
CA ARG A 39 26.88 -8.98 -36.88
C ARG A 39 27.58 -8.03 -35.90
N LEU A 40 27.01 -7.83 -34.71
CA LEU A 40 27.59 -7.02 -33.64
C LEU A 40 28.68 -7.75 -32.83
N GLY A 41 28.99 -9.01 -33.18
CA GLY A 41 30.05 -9.80 -32.54
C GLY A 41 29.59 -10.61 -31.32
N TYR A 42 28.29 -10.84 -31.17
CA TYR A 42 27.68 -11.57 -30.04
C TYR A 42 27.04 -12.89 -30.48
N GLY A 43 27.10 -13.90 -29.62
CA GLY A 43 26.52 -15.21 -29.87
C GLY A 43 25.14 -15.40 -29.25
N GLU A 44 24.62 -16.63 -29.35
CA GLU A 44 23.36 -17.03 -28.71
C GLU A 44 23.39 -16.84 -27.17
N PRO A 45 24.49 -17.11 -26.44
CA PRO A 45 24.53 -16.88 -24.99
C PRO A 45 24.25 -15.43 -24.59
N GLU A 46 24.83 -14.45 -25.30
CA GLU A 46 24.60 -13.03 -25.03
C GLU A 46 23.16 -12.61 -25.34
N LEU A 47 22.60 -13.11 -26.45
CA LEU A 47 21.19 -12.85 -26.79
C LEU A 47 20.24 -13.39 -25.73
N GLN A 48 20.45 -14.63 -25.29
CA GLN A 48 19.65 -15.23 -24.22
C GLN A 48 19.86 -14.51 -22.88
N GLY A 49 21.08 -14.07 -22.58
CA GLY A 49 21.39 -13.24 -21.41
C GLY A 49 20.62 -11.92 -21.41
N VAL A 50 20.57 -11.23 -22.55
CA VAL A 50 19.79 -9.98 -22.71
C VAL A 50 18.29 -10.22 -22.53
N LEU A 51 17.72 -11.24 -23.18
CA LEU A 51 16.30 -11.55 -23.07
C LEU A 51 15.94 -11.95 -21.63
N GLY A 52 16.77 -12.77 -20.97
CA GLY A 52 16.60 -13.14 -19.56
C GLY A 52 16.70 -11.94 -18.61
N TRP A 53 17.66 -11.04 -18.84
CA TRP A 53 17.78 -9.80 -18.07
C TRP A 53 16.50 -8.95 -18.14
N ILE A 54 15.97 -8.73 -19.33
CA ILE A 54 14.72 -7.98 -19.55
C ILE A 54 13.56 -8.66 -18.84
N GLN A 55 13.45 -9.99 -19.00
CA GLN A 55 12.33 -10.76 -18.50
C GLN A 55 12.27 -10.76 -16.96
N ASP A 56 13.41 -11.02 -16.32
CA ASP A 56 13.40 -11.43 -14.92
C ASP A 56 13.93 -10.34 -13.98
N LEU A 57 14.85 -9.49 -14.45
CA LEU A 57 15.70 -8.70 -13.56
C LEU A 57 15.63 -7.18 -13.77
N ALA A 58 15.48 -6.70 -15.01
CA ALA A 58 15.46 -5.27 -15.31
C ALA A 58 14.37 -4.53 -14.52
N PRO A 59 14.71 -3.52 -13.68
CA PRO A 59 13.74 -2.91 -12.75
C PRO A 59 12.60 -2.20 -13.49
N MET A 60 11.40 -2.29 -12.93
CA MET A 60 10.23 -1.53 -13.39
C MET A 60 10.08 -0.30 -12.52
N CYS A 61 10.14 0.88 -13.13
CA CYS A 61 10.20 2.14 -12.43
C CYS A 61 9.01 3.04 -12.77
N ILE A 62 8.54 3.79 -11.78
CA ILE A 62 7.65 4.94 -12.00
C ILE A 62 8.43 6.18 -11.56
N HIS A 63 8.72 7.09 -12.49
CA HIS A 63 9.35 8.37 -12.17
C HIS A 63 8.31 9.31 -11.54
N ILE A 64 8.72 10.03 -10.49
CA ILE A 64 7.88 10.94 -9.72
C ILE A 64 8.60 12.23 -9.34
N HIS A 65 7.86 13.34 -9.29
CA HIS A 65 8.27 14.57 -8.62
C HIS A 65 7.77 14.55 -7.18
N ILE A 66 8.65 14.20 -6.23
CA ILE A 66 8.27 14.04 -4.80
C ILE A 66 7.58 15.29 -4.25
N GLY A 67 8.05 16.49 -4.60
CA GLY A 67 7.43 17.74 -4.15
C GLY A 67 5.97 17.91 -4.59
N SER A 68 5.58 17.30 -5.72
CA SER A 68 4.22 17.39 -6.25
C SER A 68 3.33 16.25 -5.74
N VAL A 69 3.85 15.03 -5.70
CA VAL A 69 3.03 13.83 -5.44
C VAL A 69 3.19 13.23 -4.05
N GLY A 70 4.22 13.60 -3.30
CA GLY A 70 4.59 12.94 -2.05
C GLY A 70 3.48 12.97 -0.99
N ARG A 71 2.70 14.05 -0.91
CA ARG A 71 1.60 14.17 0.07
C ARG A 71 0.51 13.14 -0.18
N PHE A 72 0.21 12.87 -1.45
CA PHE A 72 -0.74 11.84 -1.85
C PHE A 72 -0.16 10.45 -1.58
N LEU A 73 1.15 10.27 -1.77
CA LEU A 73 1.80 9.01 -1.38
C LEU A 73 1.72 8.77 0.12
N GLU A 74 1.58 9.79 0.97
CA GLU A 74 1.34 9.58 2.41
C GLU A 74 -0.08 9.06 2.64
N THR A 75 -1.10 9.69 2.06
CA THR A 75 -2.49 9.42 2.41
C THR A 75 -3.12 8.25 1.65
N ASP A 76 -2.72 8.05 0.40
CA ASP A 76 -3.38 7.15 -0.54
C ASP A 76 -2.90 5.70 -0.39
N GLU A 77 -3.73 4.75 -0.83
CA GLU A 77 -3.37 3.32 -0.82
C GLU A 77 -2.79 2.87 -2.18
N PHE A 78 -3.18 3.55 -3.26
CA PHE A 78 -2.86 3.18 -4.63
C PHE A 78 -2.20 4.33 -5.39
N TYR A 79 -1.28 4.00 -6.29
CA TYR A 79 -0.76 4.96 -7.26
C TYR A 79 -1.80 5.20 -8.36
N ARG A 80 -2.18 6.46 -8.54
CA ARG A 80 -3.28 6.92 -9.41
C ARG A 80 -2.80 7.28 -10.82
N SER A 81 -3.68 7.10 -11.80
CA SER A 81 -3.48 7.48 -13.20
C SER A 81 -4.01 8.88 -13.50
N GLN A 82 -3.66 9.46 -14.66
CA GLN A 82 -4.19 10.77 -15.08
C GLN A 82 -5.72 10.78 -15.26
N PHE A 83 -6.35 9.62 -15.45
CA PHE A 83 -7.80 9.50 -15.51
C PHE A 83 -8.46 9.67 -14.14
N GLU A 84 -7.72 9.39 -13.06
CA GLU A 84 -8.17 9.52 -11.67
C GLU A 84 -7.79 10.89 -11.09
N THR A 85 -6.71 11.51 -11.57
CA THR A 85 -6.19 12.74 -10.94
C THR A 85 -6.38 14.01 -11.76
N GLY A 86 -6.82 13.91 -13.02
CA GLY A 86 -6.91 15.05 -13.94
C GLY A 86 -5.57 15.76 -14.18
N THR A 87 -4.43 15.15 -13.83
CA THR A 87 -3.09 15.75 -13.89
C THR A 87 -2.12 14.84 -14.64
N SER A 88 -1.21 15.44 -15.41
CA SER A 88 -0.20 14.69 -16.18
C SER A 88 1.04 15.54 -16.44
N CYS A 89 2.19 14.88 -16.54
CA CYS A 89 3.41 15.46 -17.14
C CYS A 89 3.56 15.11 -18.62
N GLY A 90 2.56 14.44 -19.21
CA GLY A 90 2.46 14.13 -20.63
C GLY A 90 1.20 14.76 -21.25
N ALA A 91 0.71 14.16 -22.35
CA ALA A 91 -0.52 14.62 -23.00
C ALA A 91 -1.74 14.47 -22.08
N LEU A 92 -2.44 15.59 -21.88
CA LEU A 92 -3.66 15.76 -21.11
C LEU A 92 -4.61 16.67 -21.89
N ASP A 93 -5.86 16.26 -21.99
CA ASP A 93 -6.97 17.02 -22.55
C ASP A 93 -8.18 16.89 -21.61
N ASP A 94 -9.09 17.87 -21.62
CA ASP A 94 -10.18 18.00 -20.64
C ASP A 94 -11.04 16.73 -20.48
N ARG A 95 -11.12 15.89 -21.53
CA ARG A 95 -11.92 14.64 -21.54
C ARG A 95 -11.07 13.37 -21.66
N ASN A 96 -9.75 13.50 -21.66
CA ASN A 96 -8.78 12.43 -21.95
C ASN A 96 -9.07 11.66 -23.26
N GLU A 97 -9.69 12.29 -24.27
CA GLU A 97 -10.09 11.64 -25.53
C GLU A 97 -8.87 11.10 -26.28
N ILE A 98 -7.77 11.85 -26.33
CA ILE A 98 -6.55 11.44 -27.02
C ILE A 98 -5.97 10.17 -26.38
N ARG A 99 -5.96 10.11 -25.05
CA ARG A 99 -5.46 8.93 -24.31
C ARG A 99 -6.38 7.73 -24.49
N LYS A 100 -7.71 7.94 -24.52
CA LYS A 100 -8.69 6.88 -24.79
C LYS A 100 -8.46 6.27 -26.17
N ASP A 101 -8.23 7.09 -27.19
CA ASP A 101 -7.94 6.63 -28.56
C ASP A 101 -6.63 5.83 -28.64
N TRP A 102 -5.58 6.28 -27.95
CA TRP A 102 -4.33 5.52 -27.85
C TRP A 102 -4.55 4.17 -27.16
N GLU A 103 -5.22 4.13 -26.00
CA GLU A 103 -5.49 2.86 -25.32
C GLU A 103 -6.39 1.93 -26.13
N LYS A 104 -7.31 2.49 -26.93
CA LYS A 104 -8.13 1.71 -27.86
C LYS A 104 -7.27 1.01 -28.92
N GLU A 105 -6.33 1.72 -29.53
CA GLU A 105 -5.41 1.15 -30.53
C GLU A 105 -4.41 0.17 -29.90
N LEU A 106 -3.87 0.49 -28.73
CA LEU A 106 -2.87 -0.33 -28.03
C LEU A 106 -3.46 -1.66 -27.54
N PHE A 107 -4.69 -1.64 -27.03
CA PHE A 107 -5.28 -2.78 -26.32
C PHE A 107 -6.49 -3.39 -27.03
N GLY A 108 -6.78 -2.95 -28.26
CA GLY A 108 -7.89 -3.47 -29.07
C GLY A 108 -9.26 -3.15 -28.47
N GLY A 109 -9.43 -1.93 -27.94
CA GLY A 109 -10.67 -1.46 -27.33
C GLY A 109 -11.02 -2.08 -25.97
N ALA A 110 -10.11 -2.84 -25.35
CA ALA A 110 -10.36 -3.52 -24.08
C ALA A 110 -10.71 -2.56 -22.93
N TYR A 111 -10.31 -1.29 -23.02
CA TYR A 111 -10.56 -0.26 -22.01
C TYR A 111 -11.67 0.75 -22.39
N ASP A 112 -12.39 0.55 -23.49
CA ASP A 112 -13.38 1.52 -23.99
C ASP A 112 -14.45 1.85 -22.92
N GLU A 113 -14.91 0.85 -22.18
CA GLU A 113 -15.92 0.96 -21.10
C GLU A 113 -15.30 0.89 -19.69
N ALA A 114 -13.97 0.99 -19.57
CA ALA A 114 -13.31 0.80 -18.28
C ALA A 114 -13.34 2.06 -17.43
N LYS A 115 -13.53 1.88 -16.11
CA LYS A 115 -13.45 2.97 -15.13
C LYS A 115 -12.01 3.51 -15.03
N PRO A 116 -11.81 4.79 -14.65
CA PRO A 116 -10.47 5.37 -14.44
C PRO A 116 -9.51 4.48 -13.66
N PHE A 117 -9.94 3.96 -12.50
CA PHE A 117 -9.14 3.07 -11.66
C PHE A 117 -8.73 1.75 -12.33
N GLU A 118 -9.52 1.25 -13.28
CA GLU A 118 -9.25 -0.02 -13.97
C GLU A 118 -8.24 0.13 -15.11
N ARG A 119 -8.02 1.36 -15.60
CA ARG A 119 -7.08 1.63 -16.69
C ARG A 119 -5.64 1.38 -16.27
N CYS A 120 -4.78 1.14 -17.25
CA CYS A 120 -3.37 0.82 -17.00
C CYS A 120 -2.60 2.05 -16.47
N LYS A 121 -1.56 1.79 -15.67
CA LYS A 121 -0.63 2.81 -15.16
C LYS A 121 0.63 2.77 -16.00
N TYR A 122 1.29 3.90 -16.19
CA TYR A 122 2.47 4.00 -17.05
C TYR A 122 3.76 4.12 -16.25
N GLY A 123 4.84 3.58 -16.77
CA GLY A 123 6.17 3.66 -16.19
C GLY A 123 7.26 3.40 -17.22
N ALA A 124 8.47 3.10 -16.76
CA ALA A 124 9.60 2.76 -17.62
C ALA A 124 10.36 1.52 -17.14
N LEU A 125 10.88 0.75 -18.09
CA LEU A 125 11.78 -0.39 -17.86
C LEU A 125 13.23 0.09 -17.80
N GLY A 126 13.90 -0.15 -16.66
CA GLY A 126 15.28 0.23 -16.40
C GLY A 126 16.30 -0.71 -17.05
N VAL A 127 16.28 -0.82 -18.38
CA VAL A 127 17.13 -1.78 -19.13
C VAL A 127 18.64 -1.57 -18.92
N MET A 128 19.08 -0.33 -18.64
CA MET A 128 20.49 -0.02 -18.35
C MET A 128 20.85 -0.17 -16.88
N ASN A 129 19.89 -0.38 -15.98
CA ASN A 129 20.15 -0.56 -14.55
C ASN A 129 20.98 0.58 -13.92
N ASP A 130 20.72 1.82 -14.32
CA ASP A 130 21.38 3.04 -13.86
C ASP A 130 20.81 3.46 -12.49
N TYR A 131 21.68 3.87 -11.56
CA TYR A 131 21.26 4.34 -10.22
C TYR A 131 20.40 5.61 -10.28
N ARG A 132 20.50 6.39 -11.37
CA ARG A 132 19.68 7.58 -11.63
C ARG A 132 18.28 7.26 -12.14
N GLY A 133 17.97 5.98 -12.33
CA GLY A 133 16.74 5.55 -13.00
C GLY A 133 16.85 5.72 -14.52
N ILE A 134 15.72 5.97 -15.18
CA ILE A 134 15.66 6.15 -16.62
C ILE A 134 15.79 7.64 -16.93
N THR A 135 16.98 8.12 -17.26
CA THR A 135 17.27 9.56 -17.43
C THR A 135 16.46 10.20 -18.56
N SER A 136 16.11 9.43 -19.60
CA SER A 136 15.22 9.87 -20.68
C SER A 136 13.74 9.99 -20.25
N ALA A 137 13.38 9.57 -19.03
CA ALA A 137 12.05 9.72 -18.44
C ALA A 137 12.00 10.85 -17.38
N TYR A 138 13.06 11.68 -17.28
CA TYR A 138 13.19 12.74 -16.27
C TYR A 138 12.01 13.72 -16.21
N GLN A 139 11.32 13.97 -17.33
CA GLN A 139 10.14 14.85 -17.37
C GLN A 139 9.02 14.39 -16.42
N TYR A 140 8.90 13.08 -16.18
CA TYR A 140 7.90 12.51 -15.27
C TYR A 140 8.35 12.52 -13.81
N GLY A 141 9.64 12.79 -13.55
CA GLY A 141 10.16 12.79 -12.20
C GLY A 141 11.67 12.69 -12.11
N ASP A 142 12.23 13.44 -11.17
CA ASP A 142 13.64 13.40 -10.83
C ASP A 142 13.99 12.38 -9.73
N SER A 143 12.97 11.76 -9.15
CA SER A 143 13.02 10.63 -8.23
C SER A 143 12.17 9.49 -8.81
N TYR A 144 12.29 8.27 -8.29
CA TYR A 144 11.50 7.16 -8.84
C TYR A 144 11.19 6.07 -7.82
N LEU A 145 10.05 5.40 -8.05
CA LEU A 145 9.62 4.20 -7.34
C LEU A 145 10.08 2.97 -8.11
N VAL A 146 10.66 2.00 -7.43
CA VAL A 146 10.96 0.67 -7.99
C VAL A 146 9.83 -0.28 -7.60
N LEU A 147 9.28 -0.98 -8.58
CA LEU A 147 8.11 -1.86 -8.39
C LEU A 147 8.49 -3.33 -8.20
N LYS A 148 7.65 -4.05 -7.46
CA LYS A 148 7.64 -5.49 -7.26
C LYS A 148 6.27 -6.09 -7.52
N ASP A 149 6.23 -7.39 -7.83
CA ASP A 149 5.01 -8.16 -8.06
C ASP A 149 4.07 -7.60 -9.15
N VAL A 150 4.59 -6.82 -10.10
CA VAL A 150 3.82 -6.25 -11.24
C VAL A 150 4.17 -6.88 -12.59
N ARG A 151 5.37 -7.48 -12.71
CA ARG A 151 5.96 -7.99 -13.96
C ARG A 151 5.00 -8.79 -14.85
N LEU A 152 4.28 -9.76 -14.28
CA LEU A 152 3.42 -10.65 -15.06
C LEU A 152 2.18 -9.97 -15.69
N ARG A 153 1.89 -8.73 -15.32
CA ARG A 153 0.75 -7.94 -15.80
C ARG A 153 1.19 -6.64 -16.46
N THR A 154 2.39 -6.61 -17.04
CA THR A 154 2.89 -5.45 -17.81
C THR A 154 3.05 -5.75 -19.29
N THR A 155 2.80 -4.75 -20.12
CA THR A 155 3.17 -4.72 -21.54
C THR A 155 4.29 -3.69 -21.77
N PHE A 156 4.98 -3.80 -22.91
CA PHE A 156 6.21 -3.05 -23.16
C PHE A 156 6.24 -2.44 -24.55
N ALA A 157 6.76 -1.22 -24.64
CA ALA A 157 7.07 -0.54 -25.90
C ALA A 157 8.55 -0.14 -25.95
N ALA A 158 9.13 -0.09 -27.16
CA ALA A 158 10.51 0.36 -27.36
C ALA A 158 10.70 1.88 -27.14
N THR A 159 9.59 2.61 -27.09
CA THR A 159 9.47 4.08 -27.07
C THR A 159 8.23 4.48 -26.26
N ASP A 160 7.92 5.78 -26.23
CA ASP A 160 6.59 6.29 -25.86
C ASP A 160 5.49 5.57 -26.67
N SER A 161 4.37 5.23 -26.02
CA SER A 161 3.26 4.50 -26.65
C SER A 161 2.19 5.39 -27.30
N GLY A 162 2.33 6.71 -27.24
CA GLY A 162 1.43 7.65 -27.88
C GLY A 162 1.37 7.45 -29.39
N GLY A 163 0.19 7.07 -29.90
CA GLY A 163 -0.06 6.94 -31.35
C GLY A 163 0.62 5.76 -32.04
N ILE A 164 1.16 4.77 -31.31
CA ILE A 164 1.70 3.54 -31.91
C ILE A 164 0.63 2.45 -31.99
N GLN A 165 0.78 1.52 -32.93
CA GLN A 165 -0.11 0.37 -33.05
C GLN A 165 0.14 -0.66 -31.93
N GLY A 166 -0.92 -1.29 -31.41
CA GLY A 166 -0.82 -2.34 -30.39
C GLY A 166 0.02 -3.56 -30.80
N SER A 167 0.20 -3.78 -32.11
CA SER A 167 1.09 -4.84 -32.65
C SER A 167 2.57 -4.64 -32.28
N ARG A 168 2.98 -3.42 -31.93
CA ARG A 168 4.35 -3.10 -31.49
C ARG A 168 4.58 -3.36 -30.01
N LEU A 169 3.53 -3.64 -29.24
CA LEU A 169 3.68 -3.99 -27.83
C LEU A 169 4.21 -5.43 -27.65
N ALA A 170 5.01 -5.63 -26.62
CA ALA A 170 5.48 -6.94 -26.19
C ALA A 170 4.89 -7.34 -24.83
N VAL A 171 5.00 -8.63 -24.52
CA VAL A 171 4.94 -9.17 -23.15
C VAL A 171 6.31 -9.73 -22.78
N LEU A 172 6.56 -9.98 -21.50
CA LEU A 172 7.88 -10.34 -20.95
C LEU A 172 8.59 -11.48 -21.71
N ASP A 173 7.88 -12.58 -21.97
CA ASP A 173 8.40 -13.77 -22.64
C ASP A 173 8.41 -13.66 -24.17
N LYS A 174 7.83 -12.59 -24.72
CA LYS A 174 7.69 -12.37 -26.17
C LYS A 174 8.13 -10.95 -26.56
N TYR A 175 9.45 -10.72 -26.48
CA TYR A 175 10.05 -9.38 -26.57
C TYR A 175 10.91 -9.08 -27.82
N ALA A 176 11.26 -10.08 -28.65
CA ALA A 176 12.26 -9.93 -29.72
C ALA A 176 11.95 -8.80 -30.72
N HIS A 177 10.68 -8.57 -31.08
CA HIS A 177 10.30 -7.47 -31.97
C HIS A 177 10.50 -6.09 -31.36
N VAL A 178 10.35 -5.94 -30.04
CA VAL A 178 10.68 -4.71 -29.32
C VAL A 178 12.21 -4.53 -29.22
N LEU A 179 12.95 -5.60 -28.93
CA LEU A 179 14.43 -5.55 -28.92
C LEU A 179 15.01 -5.20 -30.30
N LYS A 180 14.35 -5.64 -31.38
CA LYS A 180 14.74 -5.30 -32.76
C LYS A 180 14.74 -3.79 -33.00
N GLU A 181 13.88 -3.04 -32.33
CA GLU A 181 13.77 -1.58 -32.48
C GLU A 181 14.86 -0.79 -31.72
N TYR A 182 15.67 -1.45 -30.88
CA TYR A 182 16.77 -0.79 -30.16
C TYR A 182 17.85 -0.41 -31.16
N ASN A 183 18.61 0.66 -30.91
CA ASN A 183 19.76 0.99 -31.75
C ASN A 183 21.01 0.16 -31.38
N ASP A 184 22.02 0.11 -32.24
CA ASP A 184 23.19 -0.78 -32.04
C ASP A 184 23.98 -0.40 -30.76
N ASN A 185 24.06 0.89 -30.40
CA ASN A 185 24.69 1.32 -29.16
C ASN A 185 23.90 0.83 -27.94
N GLU A 186 22.58 0.94 -27.95
CA GLU A 186 21.72 0.39 -26.90
C GLU A 186 21.94 -1.11 -26.73
N VAL A 187 22.04 -1.87 -27.82
CA VAL A 187 22.30 -3.32 -27.78
C VAL A 187 23.68 -3.62 -27.17
N HIS A 188 24.75 -2.95 -27.60
CA HIS A 188 26.08 -3.13 -27.03
C HIS A 188 26.08 -2.89 -25.50
N ARG A 189 25.49 -1.80 -25.04
CA ARG A 189 25.42 -1.46 -23.61
C ARG A 189 24.53 -2.42 -22.82
N LEU A 190 23.42 -2.85 -23.42
CA LEU A 190 22.52 -3.81 -22.81
C LEU A 190 23.17 -5.19 -22.66
N VAL A 191 23.98 -5.64 -23.62
CA VAL A 191 24.77 -6.87 -23.50
C VAL A 191 25.78 -6.74 -22.36
N GLU A 192 26.48 -5.60 -22.24
CA GLU A 192 27.41 -5.36 -21.11
C GLU A 192 26.68 -5.50 -19.75
N VAL A 193 25.49 -4.90 -19.61
CA VAL A 193 24.68 -4.98 -18.38
C VAL A 193 24.13 -6.39 -18.13
N ALA A 194 23.59 -7.05 -19.16
CA ALA A 194 22.97 -8.36 -19.03
C ALA A 194 23.99 -9.45 -18.71
N MET A 195 25.17 -9.40 -19.34
CA MET A 195 26.22 -10.39 -19.14
C MET A 195 27.00 -10.17 -17.84
N ALA A 196 27.03 -8.93 -17.32
CA ALA A 196 27.51 -8.68 -15.97
C ALA A 196 26.64 -9.37 -14.90
N ASN A 197 25.33 -9.53 -15.14
CA ASN A 197 24.43 -10.20 -14.21
C ASN A 197 24.54 -11.73 -14.23
N THR A 198 24.86 -12.35 -15.37
CA THR A 198 25.04 -13.81 -15.47
C THR A 198 26.31 -14.29 -14.77
N SER A 199 27.33 -13.43 -14.58
CA SER A 199 28.50 -13.73 -13.74
C SER A 199 28.29 -13.53 -12.23
N LEU A 200 27.12 -13.04 -11.79
CA LEU A 200 26.84 -12.80 -10.36
C LEU A 200 26.69 -14.08 -9.53
N GLU A 201 26.38 -15.22 -10.14
CA GLU A 201 26.32 -16.52 -9.45
C GLU A 201 27.71 -16.99 -8.98
N ASP A 202 28.78 -16.57 -9.66
CA ASP A 202 30.18 -16.96 -9.41
C ASP A 202 31.03 -15.89 -8.70
N MET A 203 30.44 -14.78 -8.24
CA MET A 203 31.24 -13.65 -7.75
C MET A 203 32.10 -13.97 -6.51
N PRO A 204 33.41 -13.65 -6.54
CA PRO A 204 34.33 -13.73 -5.41
C PRO A 204 33.82 -12.98 -4.17
N ARG A 205 34.12 -13.55 -2.99
CA ARG A 205 33.69 -13.05 -1.66
C ARG A 205 34.14 -11.61 -1.34
N VAL A 206 35.13 -11.07 -2.07
CA VAL A 206 35.72 -9.75 -1.82
C VAL A 206 35.94 -9.01 -3.15
N GLN A 207 35.51 -7.74 -3.23
CA GLN A 207 35.58 -6.88 -4.43
C GLN A 207 36.49 -5.66 -4.19
N PRO A 208 37.12 -5.10 -5.24
CA PRO A 208 37.97 -3.92 -5.10
C PRO A 208 37.10 -2.69 -4.80
N ARG A 209 37.60 -1.86 -3.89
CA ARG A 209 36.99 -0.61 -3.42
C ARG A 209 37.66 0.59 -4.11
N LEU A 210 36.87 1.65 -4.33
CA LEU A 210 37.42 2.96 -4.70
C LEU A 210 38.27 3.49 -3.54
N LEU A 211 39.58 3.58 -3.75
CA LEU A 211 40.53 4.13 -2.80
C LEU A 211 40.67 5.64 -2.98
N ARG A 212 40.76 6.10 -4.23
CA ARG A 212 40.89 7.52 -4.64
C ARG A 212 40.29 7.71 -6.03
N GLY A 213 39.69 8.86 -6.28
CA GLY A 213 39.03 9.19 -7.55
C GLY A 213 37.63 9.73 -7.35
N LEU A 214 37.06 10.33 -8.38
CA LEU A 214 35.74 10.96 -8.33
C LEU A 214 34.60 9.95 -8.27
N THR A 215 34.73 8.89 -9.07
CA THR A 215 33.78 7.79 -9.21
C THR A 215 34.55 6.47 -9.27
N ALA A 216 33.86 5.38 -8.95
CA ALA A 216 34.32 4.02 -9.17
C ALA A 216 34.09 3.57 -10.63
N ASP A 217 33.43 4.38 -11.46
CA ASP A 217 33.32 4.21 -12.90
C ASP A 217 34.64 4.60 -13.58
N THR A 218 35.53 3.61 -13.62
CA THR A 218 36.82 3.73 -14.28
C THR A 218 36.70 3.94 -15.78
N THR A 219 35.55 3.68 -16.41
CA THR A 219 35.39 3.89 -17.87
C THR A 219 35.27 5.37 -18.22
N ASN A 220 34.74 6.18 -17.30
CA ASN A 220 34.57 7.62 -17.50
C ASN A 220 35.70 8.43 -16.87
N ASP A 221 36.14 8.07 -15.66
CA ASP A 221 37.16 8.79 -14.91
C ASP A 221 38.38 7.92 -14.56
N TRP A 222 39.51 8.58 -14.30
CA TRP A 222 40.69 7.90 -13.78
C TRP A 222 40.57 7.73 -12.26
N ALA A 223 40.67 6.49 -11.79
CA ALA A 223 40.44 6.15 -10.39
C ALA A 223 41.38 5.04 -9.91
N THR A 224 41.54 4.96 -8.59
CA THR A 224 42.35 3.96 -7.89
C THR A 224 41.45 2.96 -7.18
N MET A 225 41.57 1.70 -7.54
CA MET A 225 40.78 0.57 -7.05
C MET A 225 41.68 -0.43 -6.32
N GLY A 226 41.24 -1.02 -5.21
CA GLY A 226 42.03 -2.06 -4.52
C GLY A 226 41.37 -2.68 -3.29
N PHE A 227 42.13 -3.47 -2.54
CA PHE A 227 41.59 -4.34 -1.46
C PHE A 227 42.15 -3.98 -0.08
N PRO A 228 41.78 -2.82 0.50
CA PRO A 228 42.37 -2.32 1.74
C PRO A 228 42.10 -3.22 2.95
N ASP A 229 41.09 -4.08 2.86
CA ASP A 229 40.66 -5.01 3.91
C ASP A 229 41.43 -6.34 3.89
N LEU A 230 42.31 -6.57 2.90
CA LEU A 230 43.11 -7.81 2.76
C LEU A 230 44.64 -7.58 2.78
N PRO A 231 45.20 -6.79 3.73
CA PRO A 231 46.63 -6.56 3.78
C PRO A 231 47.39 -7.78 4.31
N GLN A 232 48.50 -8.13 3.65
CA GLN A 232 49.40 -9.19 4.06
C GLN A 232 50.72 -8.61 4.54
N LYS A 233 51.27 -9.16 5.64
CA LYS A 233 52.54 -8.72 6.26
C LYS A 233 53.73 -9.68 6.05
N LYS A 234 53.45 -10.91 5.63
CA LYS A 234 54.43 -12.00 5.48
C LYS A 234 53.99 -12.94 4.37
N GLY A 235 54.91 -13.72 3.83
CA GLY A 235 54.65 -14.71 2.78
C GLY A 235 54.97 -14.25 1.36
N ARG A 236 54.76 -15.16 0.40
CA ARG A 236 55.10 -15.00 -1.02
C ARG A 236 53.87 -15.17 -1.88
N TYR A 237 53.40 -14.10 -2.50
CA TYR A 237 52.14 -14.09 -3.24
C TYR A 237 52.31 -13.73 -4.71
N PHE A 238 51.44 -14.29 -5.54
CA PHE A 238 51.32 -14.00 -6.95
C PHE A 238 49.86 -13.74 -7.33
N PHE A 239 49.63 -12.72 -8.14
CA PHE A 239 48.36 -12.42 -8.80
C PHE A 239 48.64 -11.70 -10.12
N GLU A 240 47.67 -11.66 -11.02
CA GLU A 240 47.76 -10.90 -12.26
C GLU A 240 46.73 -9.77 -12.28
N VAL A 241 46.97 -8.79 -13.14
CA VAL A 241 45.99 -7.78 -13.53
C VAL A 241 45.91 -7.75 -15.04
N GLU A 242 44.72 -8.04 -15.58
CA GLU A 242 44.43 -7.84 -16.99
C GLU A 242 43.95 -6.41 -17.21
N LEU A 243 44.65 -5.66 -18.05
CA LEU A 243 44.22 -4.39 -18.61
C LEU A 243 43.57 -4.64 -19.97
N ILE A 244 42.35 -4.17 -20.16
CA ILE A 244 41.62 -4.37 -21.41
C ILE A 244 41.97 -3.25 -22.40
N ARG A 245 42.02 -3.58 -23.69
CA ARG A 245 42.16 -2.62 -24.79
C ARG A 245 41.29 -1.37 -24.57
N GLY A 246 41.89 -0.19 -24.75
CA GLY A 246 41.27 1.10 -24.47
C GLY A 246 41.62 1.71 -23.11
N CYS A 247 42.34 0.98 -22.24
CA CYS A 247 42.80 1.51 -20.96
C CYS A 247 43.80 2.69 -21.14
N GLU A 248 43.70 3.71 -20.29
CA GLU A 248 44.54 4.91 -20.24
C GLU A 248 45.26 5.02 -18.90
N SER A 249 46.54 5.37 -18.96
CA SER A 249 47.40 5.70 -17.81
C SER A 249 47.34 4.68 -16.65
N PRO A 250 47.62 3.38 -16.87
CA PRO A 250 47.53 2.37 -15.82
C PRO A 250 48.75 2.43 -14.88
N GLN A 251 48.50 2.38 -13.57
CA GLN A 251 49.49 2.15 -12.52
C GLN A 251 49.08 0.89 -11.74
N VAL A 252 49.64 -0.25 -12.13
CA VAL A 252 49.29 -1.58 -11.59
C VAL A 252 50.21 -1.92 -10.43
N GLY A 253 49.69 -2.25 -9.24
CA GLY A 253 50.59 -2.39 -8.10
C GLY A 253 50.00 -2.86 -6.78
N LEU A 254 50.66 -2.44 -5.70
CA LEU A 254 50.25 -2.68 -4.32
C LEU A 254 50.24 -1.38 -3.53
N CYS A 255 49.33 -1.29 -2.57
CA CYS A 255 49.29 -0.21 -1.58
C CYS A 255 49.52 -0.78 -0.17
N SER A 256 50.07 0.02 0.72
CA SER A 256 50.17 -0.33 2.14
C SER A 256 48.89 0.02 2.91
N ASN A 257 48.72 -0.58 4.10
CA ASN A 257 47.63 -0.24 5.02
C ASN A 257 47.66 1.22 5.54
N HIS A 258 48.71 1.99 5.22
CA HIS A 258 48.80 3.43 5.51
C HIS A 258 48.40 4.32 4.33
N PHE A 259 48.06 3.72 3.18
CA PHE A 259 47.59 4.47 2.03
C PHE A 259 46.30 5.23 2.36
N VAL A 260 46.35 6.57 2.26
CA VAL A 260 45.21 7.44 2.60
C VAL A 260 44.08 7.22 1.61
N LEU A 261 42.93 6.76 2.11
CA LEU A 261 41.70 6.62 1.33
C LEU A 261 41.03 7.99 1.21
N ALA A 262 40.78 8.42 -0.02
CA ALA A 262 40.09 9.67 -0.32
C ALA A 262 39.07 9.45 -1.47
N PRO A 263 38.09 8.55 -1.30
CA PRO A 263 37.07 8.33 -2.31
C PRO A 263 36.25 9.61 -2.53
N ARG A 264 35.83 9.86 -3.77
CA ARG A 264 34.90 10.93 -4.17
C ARG A 264 35.44 12.36 -3.93
N THR A 265 36.77 12.54 -4.03
CA THR A 265 37.41 13.86 -3.86
C THR A 265 38.06 14.35 -5.16
N LYS A 266 38.04 15.67 -5.38
CA LYS A 266 38.71 16.37 -6.50
C LYS A 266 40.05 16.96 -6.04
N GLY A 267 40.94 17.28 -6.99
CA GLY A 267 42.16 18.06 -6.73
C GLY A 267 43.36 17.20 -6.32
N ASP A 268 44.14 17.65 -5.33
CA ASP A 268 45.43 17.07 -4.91
C ASP A 268 45.36 15.59 -4.44
N HIS A 269 44.15 15.07 -4.26
CA HIS A 269 43.85 13.68 -3.91
C HIS A 269 43.64 12.74 -5.11
N LEU A 270 43.73 13.23 -6.36
CA LEU A 270 43.76 12.42 -7.59
C LEU A 270 45.13 11.76 -7.83
N ARG A 271 45.73 11.19 -6.78
CA ARG A 271 46.99 10.46 -6.81
C ARG A 271 46.73 8.97 -6.85
N GLY A 272 47.43 8.24 -7.71
CA GLY A 272 47.29 6.80 -7.86
C GLY A 272 48.31 5.97 -7.12
N VAL A 273 48.37 4.69 -7.47
CA VAL A 273 49.31 3.74 -6.88
C VAL A 273 50.74 4.15 -7.27
N GLY A 274 51.56 4.45 -6.25
CA GLY A 274 52.96 4.85 -6.43
C GLY A 274 53.20 6.36 -6.45
N ASP A 275 52.16 7.19 -6.44
CA ASP A 275 52.28 8.65 -6.37
C ASP A 275 52.62 9.17 -4.97
N ASP A 276 52.53 8.31 -3.95
CA ASP A 276 52.97 8.57 -2.58
C ASP A 276 53.86 7.43 -2.04
N GLU A 277 54.30 7.55 -0.78
CA GLU A 277 55.19 6.57 -0.15
C GLU A 277 54.53 5.25 0.22
N HIS A 278 53.22 5.15 0.07
CA HIS A 278 52.42 4.00 0.45
C HIS A 278 51.95 3.17 -0.74
N GLY A 279 52.42 3.46 -1.97
CA GLY A 279 52.14 2.68 -3.17
C GLY A 279 53.40 2.29 -3.96
N TRP A 280 53.32 1.17 -4.68
CA TRP A 280 54.34 0.65 -5.59
C TRP A 280 53.65 0.12 -6.84
N ALA A 281 53.93 0.70 -8.01
CA ALA A 281 53.26 0.30 -9.25
C ALA A 281 54.17 0.22 -10.47
N ALA A 282 53.73 -0.53 -11.47
CA ALA A 282 54.27 -0.57 -12.81
C ALA A 282 53.30 0.07 -13.82
N ASP A 283 53.86 0.81 -14.76
CA ASP A 283 53.19 1.52 -15.83
C ASP A 283 53.98 1.31 -17.12
N GLY A 284 53.60 0.29 -17.90
CA GLY A 284 54.28 -0.03 -19.15
C GLY A 284 53.84 0.84 -20.31
N GLN A 285 52.73 1.59 -20.19
CA GLN A 285 52.36 2.58 -21.19
C GLN A 285 53.41 3.70 -21.25
N HIS A 286 53.98 4.04 -20.10
CA HIS A 286 55.07 5.01 -19.99
C HIS A 286 56.45 4.39 -19.72
N SER A 287 56.54 3.06 -19.62
CA SER A 287 57.77 2.31 -19.31
C SER A 287 58.43 2.74 -17.99
N ILE A 288 57.61 2.91 -16.94
CA ILE A 288 58.00 3.46 -15.65
C ILE A 288 57.53 2.57 -14.49
N LEU A 289 58.32 2.53 -13.42
CA LEU A 289 57.89 2.11 -12.09
C LEU A 289 57.65 3.34 -11.20
N TRP A 290 56.54 3.34 -10.47
CA TRP A 290 56.08 4.44 -9.61
C TRP A 290 56.23 4.09 -8.12
N HIS A 291 56.92 4.95 -7.37
CA HIS A 291 56.97 4.92 -5.90
C HIS A 291 57.37 6.30 -5.36
N LYS A 292 56.71 6.81 -4.31
CA LYS A 292 56.99 8.16 -3.74
C LYS A 292 56.86 9.29 -4.77
N GLY A 293 56.01 9.11 -5.78
CA GLY A 293 55.90 10.02 -6.93
C GLY A 293 57.15 10.06 -7.83
N LYS A 294 58.15 9.20 -7.58
CA LYS A 294 59.34 9.07 -8.41
C LYS A 294 59.07 8.09 -9.55
N LYS A 295 59.63 8.43 -10.72
CA LYS A 295 59.58 7.62 -11.94
C LYS A 295 60.91 6.90 -12.10
N LEU A 296 60.92 5.58 -11.96
CA LEU A 296 62.09 4.74 -12.23
C LEU A 296 61.91 4.05 -13.59
N ALA A 297 63.00 3.80 -14.32
CA ALA A 297 62.91 3.14 -15.61
C ALA A 297 62.42 1.68 -15.47
N TRP A 298 61.48 1.29 -16.32
CA TRP A 298 61.05 -0.09 -16.49
C TRP A 298 61.36 -0.57 -17.91
N ASN A 299 61.85 -1.79 -18.07
CA ASN A 299 62.25 -2.36 -19.37
C ASN A 299 61.08 -2.95 -20.17
N ARG A 300 59.84 -2.58 -19.85
CA ARG A 300 58.63 -3.06 -20.51
C ARG A 300 57.84 -1.89 -21.08
N THR A 301 57.34 -2.06 -22.29
CA THR A 301 56.55 -1.05 -23.02
C THR A 301 55.28 -1.69 -23.58
N TRP A 302 54.14 -1.04 -23.38
CA TRP A 302 52.83 -1.51 -23.85
C TRP A 302 52.39 -0.76 -25.10
N ALA A 303 51.87 -1.48 -26.11
CA ALA A 303 51.42 -0.88 -27.35
C ALA A 303 50.23 0.07 -27.10
N SER A 304 50.34 1.32 -27.58
CA SER A 304 49.37 2.37 -27.33
C SER A 304 49.07 3.20 -28.57
N LYS A 305 47.81 3.60 -28.73
CA LYS A 305 47.33 4.53 -29.77
C LYS A 305 46.44 5.59 -29.13
N SER A 306 46.67 6.86 -29.45
CA SER A 306 45.87 7.98 -28.92
C SER A 306 45.76 8.00 -27.38
N LYS A 307 46.87 7.71 -26.67
CA LYS A 307 46.95 7.60 -25.20
C LYS A 307 46.17 6.41 -24.57
N GLN A 308 45.64 5.51 -25.39
CA GLN A 308 44.96 4.30 -24.96
C GLN A 308 45.77 3.06 -25.35
N LEU A 309 45.69 1.98 -24.56
CA LEU A 309 46.25 0.68 -24.95
C LEU A 309 45.57 0.16 -26.23
N SER A 310 46.38 -0.28 -27.19
CA SER A 310 45.87 -0.81 -28.46
C SER A 310 45.43 -2.27 -28.40
N GLU A 311 45.83 -2.98 -27.34
CA GLU A 311 45.57 -4.39 -27.09
C GLU A 311 45.34 -4.66 -25.60
N ASN A 312 44.91 -5.87 -25.25
CA ASN A 312 44.86 -6.30 -23.85
C ASN A 312 46.29 -6.60 -23.37
N VAL A 313 46.58 -6.28 -22.12
CA VAL A 313 47.88 -6.53 -21.49
C VAL A 313 47.66 -7.22 -20.16
N VAL A 314 48.41 -8.28 -19.87
CA VAL A 314 48.36 -8.96 -18.57
C VAL A 314 49.63 -8.65 -17.78
N VAL A 315 49.45 -8.05 -16.62
CA VAL A 315 50.56 -7.69 -15.73
C VAL A 315 50.64 -8.71 -14.61
N GLY A 316 51.75 -9.44 -14.52
CA GLY A 316 52.01 -10.37 -13.43
C GLY A 316 52.67 -9.67 -12.25
N ILE A 317 52.18 -9.87 -11.02
CA ILE A 317 52.70 -9.24 -9.82
C ILE A 317 53.12 -10.33 -8.84
N ALA A 318 54.43 -10.44 -8.57
CA ALA A 318 54.98 -11.35 -7.58
C ALA A 318 55.56 -10.54 -6.41
N VAL A 319 55.20 -10.89 -5.18
CA VAL A 319 55.67 -10.22 -3.97
C VAL A 319 56.22 -11.23 -2.96
N ASP A 320 57.42 -10.96 -2.45
CA ASP A 320 58.04 -11.69 -1.34
C ASP A 320 58.14 -10.71 -0.16
N LEU A 321 57.13 -10.75 0.72
CA LEU A 321 57.04 -9.83 1.86
C LEU A 321 58.10 -10.13 2.91
N ASP A 322 58.53 -11.40 3.02
CA ASP A 322 59.58 -11.81 3.95
C ASP A 322 60.95 -11.26 3.52
N ALA A 323 61.19 -11.22 2.20
CA ALA A 323 62.40 -10.66 1.61
C ALA A 323 62.31 -9.16 1.28
N GLY A 324 61.13 -8.54 1.38
CA GLY A 324 60.90 -7.13 1.03
C GLY A 324 61.13 -6.85 -0.46
N LYS A 325 60.55 -7.66 -1.35
CA LYS A 325 60.76 -7.56 -2.81
C LYS A 325 59.46 -7.66 -3.60
N ILE A 326 59.35 -6.87 -4.67
CA ILE A 326 58.25 -6.89 -5.64
C ILE A 326 58.82 -7.02 -7.05
N TRP A 327 58.21 -7.86 -7.87
CA TRP A 327 58.50 -8.03 -9.29
C TRP A 327 57.23 -7.82 -10.12
N PHE A 328 57.41 -7.23 -11.30
CA PHE A 328 56.36 -7.10 -12.32
C PHE A 328 56.77 -7.80 -13.61
N ALA A 329 55.81 -8.45 -14.26
CA ALA A 329 55.91 -8.97 -15.62
C ALA A 329 54.89 -8.31 -16.53
N SER A 330 55.15 -8.31 -17.84
CA SER A 330 54.17 -7.99 -18.88
C SER A 330 54.00 -9.22 -19.77
N ASP A 331 52.77 -9.68 -19.94
CA ASP A 331 52.37 -10.85 -20.73
C ASP A 331 53.22 -12.10 -20.43
N GLY A 332 53.51 -12.31 -19.15
CA GLY A 332 54.30 -13.44 -18.65
C GLY A 332 55.82 -13.27 -18.77
N GLU A 333 56.31 -12.16 -19.33
CA GLU A 333 57.74 -11.89 -19.45
C GLU A 333 58.34 -11.26 -18.18
N TRP A 334 59.09 -12.06 -17.42
CA TRP A 334 59.85 -11.62 -16.24
C TRP A 334 61.24 -11.10 -16.60
N ASP A 335 61.89 -10.41 -15.66
CA ASP A 335 63.30 -10.03 -15.79
C ASP A 335 64.18 -11.31 -15.82
N PRO A 336 65.06 -11.49 -16.84
CA PRO A 336 65.83 -12.72 -17.02
C PRO A 336 66.86 -12.97 -15.91
N GLU A 337 67.29 -11.93 -15.19
CA GLU A 337 68.21 -12.04 -14.05
C GLU A 337 67.45 -12.20 -12.71
N GLU A 338 66.12 -12.36 -12.75
CA GLU A 338 65.22 -12.36 -11.59
C GLU A 338 65.36 -11.10 -10.71
N LYS A 339 65.78 -9.98 -11.30
CA LYS A 339 66.00 -8.73 -10.56
C LYS A 339 64.67 -8.14 -10.10
N PRO A 340 64.50 -7.81 -8.80
CA PRO A 340 63.26 -7.21 -8.32
C PRO A 340 63.09 -5.79 -8.86
N SER A 341 61.84 -5.45 -9.23
CA SER A 341 61.44 -4.10 -9.60
C SER A 341 61.55 -3.14 -8.41
N PHE A 342 61.20 -3.63 -7.21
CA PHE A 342 61.42 -2.92 -5.94
C PHE A 342 62.14 -3.84 -4.95
N GLY A 343 63.29 -3.37 -4.45
CA GLY A 343 64.14 -4.10 -3.50
C GLY A 343 63.92 -3.69 -2.03
N THR A 344 64.74 -4.27 -1.15
CA THR A 344 64.68 -4.10 0.31
C THR A 344 64.89 -2.66 0.79
N ASP A 345 65.50 -1.82 -0.04
CA ASP A 345 65.71 -0.39 0.18
C ASP A 345 64.46 0.45 -0.08
N MET A 346 63.52 -0.07 -0.89
CA MET A 346 62.29 0.61 -1.31
C MET A 346 61.02 0.01 -0.70
N LEU A 347 61.08 -1.23 -0.21
CA LEU A 347 60.01 -1.88 0.55
C LEU A 347 60.50 -2.25 1.97
N PRO A 348 60.15 -1.46 3.00
CA PRO A 348 60.52 -1.77 4.37
C PRO A 348 60.01 -3.15 4.82
N LYS A 349 60.82 -3.87 5.62
CA LYS A 349 60.39 -5.15 6.18
C LYS A 349 59.20 -4.95 7.11
N GLY A 350 58.21 -5.83 7.01
CA GLY A 350 57.00 -5.81 7.83
C GLY A 350 55.90 -4.85 7.33
N THR A 351 56.11 -4.17 6.19
CA THR A 351 55.05 -3.41 5.52
C THR A 351 53.90 -4.33 5.13
N ALA A 352 52.69 -3.99 5.57
CA ALA A 352 51.48 -4.70 5.19
C ALA A 352 51.00 -4.18 3.82
N LEU A 353 50.97 -5.03 2.80
CA LEU A 353 50.57 -4.65 1.44
C LEU A 353 49.26 -5.30 1.04
N TYR A 354 48.50 -4.66 0.15
CA TYR A 354 47.33 -5.22 -0.54
C TYR A 354 47.32 -4.85 -2.03
N PRO A 355 46.67 -5.63 -2.92
CA PRO A 355 46.61 -5.35 -4.35
C PRO A 355 45.82 -4.07 -4.66
N ALA A 356 46.33 -3.25 -5.58
CA ALA A 356 45.68 -2.02 -6.02
C ALA A 356 46.05 -1.66 -7.47
N LEU A 357 45.22 -0.84 -8.12
CA LEU A 357 45.37 -0.44 -9.51
C LEU A 357 44.80 0.97 -9.69
N SER A 358 45.53 1.88 -10.34
CA SER A 358 44.97 3.15 -10.82
C SER A 358 44.89 3.16 -12.33
N PHE A 359 43.74 3.51 -12.90
CA PHE A 359 43.51 3.48 -14.33
C PHE A 359 42.23 4.22 -14.74
N ARG A 360 42.12 4.50 -16.04
CA ARG A 360 40.86 4.80 -16.72
C ARG A 360 40.65 3.77 -17.81
N GLY A 361 39.49 3.12 -17.87
CA GLY A 361 39.16 2.07 -18.81
C GLY A 361 38.60 0.84 -18.09
N ARG A 362 38.94 -0.35 -18.61
CA ARG A 362 38.47 -1.65 -18.08
C ARG A 362 39.65 -2.52 -17.65
N ALA A 363 39.55 -3.20 -16.51
CA ALA A 363 40.63 -4.03 -15.98
C ALA A 363 40.13 -5.07 -14.97
N ALA A 364 40.87 -6.15 -14.74
CA ALA A 364 40.51 -7.20 -13.80
C ALA A 364 41.72 -7.71 -13.03
N PHE A 365 41.57 -8.01 -11.74
CA PHE A 365 42.52 -8.79 -10.95
C PHE A 365 42.27 -10.29 -11.18
N ILE A 366 43.33 -11.10 -11.19
CA ILE A 366 43.25 -12.56 -11.35
C ILE A 366 44.04 -13.18 -10.20
N PHE A 367 43.35 -13.89 -9.31
CA PHE A 367 43.95 -14.47 -8.10
C PHE A 367 44.23 -15.98 -8.21
N GLY A 368 44.03 -16.59 -9.38
CA GLY A 368 44.25 -18.02 -9.64
C GLY A 368 43.02 -18.89 -9.32
N PRO A 369 43.08 -20.22 -9.46
CA PRO A 369 44.26 -21.00 -9.84
C PRO A 369 44.61 -20.86 -11.34
N ASP A 370 43.63 -20.47 -12.17
CA ASP A 370 43.77 -20.34 -13.61
C ASP A 370 44.33 -18.97 -14.01
N PHE A 371 45.63 -18.79 -13.81
CA PHE A 371 46.35 -17.62 -14.30
C PHE A 371 46.52 -17.65 -15.82
N LYS A 372 46.54 -16.48 -16.47
CA LYS A 372 46.80 -16.38 -17.91
C LYS A 372 48.26 -16.70 -18.24
N HIS A 373 49.18 -16.38 -17.33
CA HIS A 373 50.58 -16.75 -17.44
C HIS A 373 51.05 -17.55 -16.23
N LYS A 374 52.10 -18.35 -16.44
CA LYS A 374 52.65 -19.19 -15.38
C LYS A 374 53.30 -18.34 -14.29
N ALA A 375 52.90 -18.57 -13.03
CA ALA A 375 53.53 -17.96 -11.87
C ALA A 375 55.06 -18.23 -11.85
N PRO A 376 55.90 -17.24 -11.51
CA PRO A 376 57.35 -17.40 -11.52
C PRO A 376 57.81 -18.32 -10.38
N THR A 377 59.02 -18.89 -10.52
CA THR A 377 59.67 -19.67 -9.46
C THR A 377 61.09 -19.16 -9.24
N PHE A 378 61.21 -17.97 -8.63
CA PHE A 378 62.51 -17.35 -8.41
C PHE A 378 63.34 -18.12 -7.39
N LYS A 379 64.56 -18.51 -7.81
CA LYS A 379 65.50 -19.34 -7.04
C LYS A 379 64.87 -20.61 -6.45
N GLY A 380 63.97 -21.27 -7.20
CA GLY A 380 63.33 -22.52 -6.79
C GLY A 380 62.24 -22.37 -5.73
N LYS A 381 61.84 -21.14 -5.36
CA LYS A 381 60.78 -20.88 -4.39
C LYS A 381 59.48 -20.44 -5.09
N PRO A 382 58.37 -21.18 -4.93
CA PRO A 382 57.09 -20.83 -5.56
C PRO A 382 56.41 -19.65 -4.84
N PHE A 383 55.43 -19.05 -5.53
CA PHE A 383 54.50 -18.07 -4.97
C PHE A 383 53.10 -18.70 -4.85
N THR A 384 52.35 -18.32 -3.82
CA THR A 384 50.97 -18.78 -3.61
C THR A 384 49.96 -17.69 -4.00
N GLN A 385 48.68 -18.03 -4.05
CA GLN A 385 47.62 -17.04 -4.27
C GLN A 385 47.51 -16.06 -3.10
N TRP A 386 46.86 -14.91 -3.34
CA TRP A 386 46.64 -13.91 -2.31
C TRP A 386 45.65 -14.41 -1.25
N PRO A 387 46.02 -14.46 0.05
CA PRO A 387 45.14 -14.99 1.09
C PRO A 387 43.89 -14.16 1.29
N GLY A 388 42.74 -14.82 1.48
CA GLY A 388 41.44 -14.18 1.70
C GLY A 388 40.67 -13.85 0.43
N MET A 389 41.24 -14.11 -0.75
CA MET A 389 40.55 -14.03 -2.03
C MET A 389 39.87 -15.34 -2.40
N ALA A 390 38.76 -15.26 -3.12
CA ALA A 390 38.22 -16.43 -3.80
C ALA A 390 38.98 -16.64 -5.12
N ASP A 391 38.98 -17.88 -5.58
CA ASP A 391 39.55 -18.24 -6.87
C ASP A 391 38.84 -17.49 -8.01
N GLY A 392 39.61 -17.08 -9.02
CA GLY A 392 39.14 -16.54 -10.29
C GLY A 392 39.51 -15.08 -10.54
N THR A 393 38.75 -14.49 -11.47
CA THR A 393 38.92 -13.13 -11.98
C THR A 393 37.96 -12.18 -11.26
N VAL A 394 38.48 -11.09 -10.71
CA VAL A 394 37.75 -10.03 -10.03
C VAL A 394 37.85 -8.75 -10.87
N ARG A 395 36.75 -8.26 -11.43
CA ARG A 395 36.76 -7.01 -12.21
C ARG A 395 37.11 -5.81 -11.33
N ALA A 396 38.08 -5.02 -11.77
CA ALA A 396 38.49 -3.75 -11.17
C ALA A 396 37.67 -2.58 -11.71
N ASP A 397 37.20 -2.70 -12.95
CA ASP A 397 36.14 -1.84 -13.48
C ASP A 397 34.80 -2.35 -12.98
N CYS A 398 33.93 -1.46 -12.52
CA CYS A 398 32.58 -1.84 -12.12
C CYS A 398 31.79 -2.31 -13.35
N PRO A 399 31.34 -3.58 -13.45
CA PRO A 399 30.42 -3.96 -14.52
C PRO A 399 28.95 -3.62 -14.18
N ILE A 400 28.67 -2.92 -13.08
CA ILE A 400 27.40 -3.11 -12.33
C ILE A 400 26.64 -1.79 -12.09
N VAL A 401 26.69 -0.83 -13.01
CA VAL A 401 25.72 0.28 -13.18
C VAL A 401 25.81 0.66 -14.65
N GLY A 402 24.79 0.36 -15.46
CA GLY A 402 24.79 0.88 -16.83
C GLY A 402 24.42 2.36 -16.83
N ASN A 403 24.61 3.02 -17.97
CA ASN A 403 24.36 4.45 -18.10
C ASN A 403 23.13 4.69 -18.98
N SER A 404 22.05 5.20 -18.38
CA SER A 404 20.77 5.46 -19.04
C SER A 404 20.87 6.56 -20.10
N ASN A 405 21.93 7.36 -20.15
CA ASN A 405 22.14 8.30 -21.26
C ASN A 405 22.42 7.60 -22.60
N ASN A 406 22.72 6.29 -22.58
CA ASN A 406 22.86 5.50 -23.80
C ASN A 406 21.51 5.06 -24.38
N VAL A 407 20.42 5.23 -23.63
CA VAL A 407 19.06 4.97 -24.08
C VAL A 407 18.58 6.22 -24.80
N SER A 408 18.27 6.10 -26.09
CA SER A 408 17.85 7.27 -26.88
C SER A 408 16.46 7.75 -26.50
N ILE A 409 15.60 6.81 -26.10
CA ILE A 409 14.24 7.04 -25.58
C ILE A 409 13.89 5.93 -24.61
N TYR A 410 13.22 6.30 -23.52
CA TYR A 410 12.85 5.37 -22.47
C TYR A 410 12.01 4.20 -23.02
N LYS A 411 12.11 3.05 -22.37
CA LYS A 411 11.37 1.84 -22.75
C LYS A 411 10.13 1.79 -21.88
N GLU A 412 9.00 2.15 -22.45
CA GLU A 412 7.76 2.35 -21.69
C GLU A 412 7.18 1.00 -21.24
N ILE A 413 6.59 0.99 -20.04
CA ILE A 413 5.76 -0.11 -19.55
C ILE A 413 4.34 0.38 -19.28
N GLN A 414 3.36 -0.45 -19.61
CA GLN A 414 1.98 -0.28 -19.17
C GLN A 414 1.66 -1.37 -18.16
N ILE A 415 1.21 -0.98 -16.98
CA ILE A 415 0.95 -1.83 -15.82
C ILE A 415 -0.56 -2.00 -15.70
N HIS A 416 -1.05 -3.20 -16.01
CA HIS A 416 -2.47 -3.53 -15.91
C HIS A 416 -2.83 -3.84 -14.45
N GLY A 417 -4.00 -3.37 -13.99
CA GLY A 417 -4.43 -3.52 -12.60
C GLY A 417 -4.05 -2.34 -11.71
N GLU A 418 -4.34 -2.48 -10.42
CA GLU A 418 -3.98 -1.53 -9.40
C GLU A 418 -2.48 -1.62 -9.04
N VAL A 419 -1.90 -0.48 -8.68
CA VAL A 419 -0.54 -0.37 -8.12
C VAL A 419 -0.69 0.05 -6.67
N SER A 420 -0.82 -0.94 -5.78
CA SER A 420 -0.88 -0.67 -4.33
C SER A 420 0.48 -0.19 -3.85
N LEU A 421 0.52 0.96 -3.19
CA LEU A 421 1.73 1.56 -2.63
C LEU A 421 2.42 0.59 -1.68
N LYS A 422 1.69 -0.02 -0.75
CA LYS A 422 2.23 -0.97 0.22
C LYS A 422 2.74 -2.28 -0.39
N ARG A 423 2.02 -2.81 -1.39
CA ARG A 423 2.29 -4.15 -1.93
C ARG A 423 3.24 -4.15 -3.12
N ASN A 424 3.07 -3.17 -4.01
CA ASN A 424 3.71 -3.17 -5.33
C ASN A 424 4.89 -2.23 -5.43
N VAL A 425 5.08 -1.30 -4.50
CA VAL A 425 6.33 -0.53 -4.43
C VAL A 425 7.31 -1.27 -3.53
N GLN A 426 8.51 -1.49 -4.06
CA GLN A 426 9.62 -2.04 -3.30
C GLN A 426 10.40 -0.94 -2.60
N ARG A 427 10.71 0.13 -3.33
CA ARG A 427 11.69 1.14 -2.93
C ARG A 427 11.35 2.51 -3.49
N LEU A 428 11.61 3.55 -2.70
CA LEU A 428 11.73 4.93 -3.16
C LEU A 428 13.20 5.28 -3.35
N VAL A 429 13.58 5.73 -4.55
CA VAL A 429 14.89 6.30 -4.83
C VAL A 429 14.74 7.81 -4.97
N ALA A 430 15.19 8.55 -3.96
CA ALA A 430 15.03 9.99 -3.87
C ALA A 430 16.21 10.74 -4.48
N ASN A 431 15.91 11.82 -5.20
CA ASN A 431 16.92 12.72 -5.76
C ASN A 431 17.74 13.38 -4.64
N ARG A 432 19.04 13.55 -4.87
CA ARG A 432 19.95 14.18 -3.90
C ARG A 432 19.62 15.64 -3.59
N LYS A 433 18.84 16.34 -4.43
CA LYS A 433 18.39 17.69 -4.10
C LYS A 433 17.73 17.75 -2.73
N HIS A 434 16.95 16.72 -2.35
CA HIS A 434 16.27 16.64 -1.04
C HIS A 434 17.24 16.45 0.14
N LEU A 435 18.48 16.03 -0.13
CA LEU A 435 19.58 15.97 0.82
C LEU A 435 20.42 17.27 0.83
N GLU A 436 20.53 17.94 -0.32
CA GLU A 436 21.47 19.03 -0.59
C GLU A 436 20.86 20.44 -0.48
N VAL A 437 19.54 20.60 -0.33
CA VAL A 437 18.92 21.93 -0.17
C VAL A 437 19.47 22.60 1.10
N SER A 438 20.27 23.64 0.89
CA SER A 438 20.77 24.53 1.93
C SER A 438 19.58 25.14 2.69
N LYS A 439 19.73 25.49 3.97
CA LYS A 439 18.64 26.11 4.75
C LYS A 439 18.03 27.35 4.09
N SER A 440 18.75 28.05 3.20
CA SER A 440 18.27 29.26 2.52
C SER A 440 17.39 29.01 1.30
N ASP A 441 17.45 27.83 0.68
CA ASP A 441 16.76 27.51 -0.59
C ASP A 441 15.53 26.61 -0.38
N ARG A 442 15.15 26.37 0.87
CA ARG A 442 14.00 25.55 1.28
C ARG A 442 12.67 26.27 1.03
N SER A 443 11.62 25.52 0.69
CA SER A 443 10.28 26.07 0.70
C SER A 443 9.88 26.29 2.15
N TRP A 444 9.64 27.53 2.53
CA TRP A 444 9.13 27.86 3.88
C TRP A 444 7.62 27.61 3.98
N ALA A 445 6.99 27.06 2.95
CA ALA A 445 5.56 26.77 3.00
C ALA A 445 5.26 25.71 4.07
N VAL A 446 4.10 25.83 4.69
CA VAL A 446 3.63 24.93 5.74
C VAL A 446 2.25 24.40 5.38
N CYS A 447 1.95 23.17 5.76
CA CYS A 447 0.65 22.55 5.61
C CYS A 447 -0.05 22.55 6.98
N VAL A 448 -1.29 23.04 7.02
CA VAL A 448 -2.17 22.96 8.19
C VAL A 448 -3.14 21.80 7.99
N ASP A 449 -3.31 20.95 9.00
CA ASP A 449 -4.31 19.87 9.02
C ASP A 449 -5.04 19.85 10.38
N GLY A 450 -6.31 19.45 10.38
CA GLY A 450 -7.14 19.31 11.57
C GLY A 450 -8.07 20.49 11.86
N LEU A 451 -8.23 21.44 10.93
CA LEU A 451 -9.07 22.64 11.05
C LEU A 451 -10.09 22.83 9.91
N GLN A 452 -10.30 21.82 9.06
CA GLN A 452 -11.35 21.81 8.02
C GLN A 452 -11.15 22.91 6.96
N ASP A 453 -11.85 24.04 7.07
CA ASP A 453 -11.81 25.14 6.07
C ASP A 453 -10.47 25.88 6.05
N ALA A 454 -9.67 25.72 7.10
CA ALA A 454 -8.29 26.20 7.18
C ALA A 454 -7.23 25.11 6.89
N ASP A 455 -7.63 23.92 6.44
CA ASP A 455 -6.66 22.91 6.00
C ASP A 455 -6.04 23.28 4.65
N GLY A 456 -4.79 22.88 4.43
CA GLY A 456 -4.08 23.04 3.16
C GLY A 456 -2.71 23.70 3.27
N SER A 457 -2.11 23.99 2.12
CA SER A 457 -0.77 24.60 2.03
C SER A 457 -0.83 26.12 2.22
N TYR A 458 0.11 26.65 3.00
CA TYR A 458 0.29 28.06 3.30
C TYR A 458 1.66 28.51 2.82
N ALA A 459 1.71 29.40 1.83
CA ALA A 459 2.94 30.01 1.38
C ALA A 459 3.35 31.17 2.29
N ARG A 460 4.65 31.35 2.49
CA ARG A 460 5.18 32.52 3.21
C ARG A 460 4.88 33.78 2.40
N SER A 461 4.02 34.66 2.92
CA SER A 461 3.55 35.86 2.24
C SER A 461 4.21 37.15 2.74
N GLY A 462 4.95 37.09 3.86
CA GLY A 462 5.69 38.22 4.36
C GLY A 462 6.25 38.04 5.76
N ALA A 463 6.45 39.16 6.46
CA ALA A 463 6.83 39.19 7.86
C ALA A 463 6.09 40.32 8.60
N LYS A 464 5.68 40.05 9.84
CA LYS A 464 5.05 41.00 10.76
C LYS A 464 5.81 40.98 12.07
N ASN A 465 6.22 42.15 12.55
CA ASN A 465 6.96 42.31 13.81
C ASN A 465 8.22 41.43 13.92
N GLY A 466 8.90 41.15 12.81
CA GLY A 466 10.10 40.30 12.76
C GLY A 466 9.84 38.79 12.66
N ASN A 467 8.59 38.34 12.66
CA ASN A 467 8.20 36.93 12.49
C ASN A 467 7.53 36.69 11.13
N ALA A 468 7.61 35.48 10.61
CA ALA A 468 7.02 35.12 9.31
C ALA A 468 5.48 35.14 9.35
N VAL A 469 4.87 35.52 8.23
CA VAL A 469 3.44 35.39 7.97
C VAL A 469 3.25 34.41 6.82
N TYR A 470 2.32 33.47 6.98
CA TYR A 470 1.94 32.52 5.95
C TYR A 470 0.48 32.72 5.55
N THR A 471 0.17 32.60 4.27
CA THR A 471 -1.17 32.76 3.71
C THR A 471 -1.56 31.50 2.96
N GLN A 472 -2.79 31.02 3.20
CA GLN A 472 -3.34 29.83 2.57
C GLN A 472 -3.33 30.00 1.04
N ASN A 473 -2.83 29.02 0.32
CA ASN A 473 -2.87 29.01 -1.14
C ASN A 473 -4.34 28.88 -1.59
N GLY A 474 -4.83 29.84 -2.38
CA GLY A 474 -6.22 29.85 -2.84
C GLY A 474 -7.26 30.15 -1.75
N GLY A 475 -6.85 30.56 -0.53
CA GLY A 475 -7.74 30.82 0.60
C GLY A 475 -7.48 32.15 1.29
N SER A 476 -8.32 32.49 2.28
CA SER A 476 -8.24 33.75 3.04
C SER A 476 -7.52 33.61 4.39
N HIS A 477 -7.21 32.39 4.83
CA HIS A 477 -6.62 32.17 6.15
C HIS A 477 -5.15 32.56 6.21
N LYS A 478 -4.73 33.05 7.38
CA LYS A 478 -3.36 33.45 7.67
C LYS A 478 -2.85 32.85 8.97
N LEU A 479 -1.57 32.49 8.96
CA LEU A 479 -0.80 32.02 10.11
C LEU A 479 0.26 33.06 10.46
N TYR A 480 0.23 33.59 11.67
CA TYR A 480 1.14 34.66 12.11
C TYR A 480 1.43 34.61 13.61
N PHE A 481 2.51 35.30 14.02
CA PHE A 481 2.82 35.50 15.44
C PHE A 481 2.15 36.76 15.99
N ASP A 482 1.31 36.59 17.00
CA ASP A 482 0.69 37.67 17.77
C ASP A 482 1.63 38.08 18.91
N LYS A 483 2.13 39.31 18.83
CA LYS A 483 3.12 39.83 19.78
C LYS A 483 2.50 40.16 21.13
N ASP A 484 1.25 40.60 21.17
CA ASP A 484 0.60 41.03 22.41
C ASP A 484 0.16 39.81 23.24
N ALA A 485 -0.21 38.72 22.56
CA ALA A 485 -0.56 37.44 23.20
C ALA A 485 0.64 36.49 23.40
N GLU A 486 1.81 36.81 22.85
CA GLU A 486 3.00 35.94 22.79
C GLU A 486 2.74 34.52 22.24
N LYS A 487 1.86 34.43 21.23
CA LYS A 487 1.39 33.16 20.65
C LYS A 487 1.35 33.20 19.13
N TRP A 488 1.52 32.04 18.51
CA TRP A 488 1.16 31.84 17.11
C TRP A 488 -0.35 31.70 16.98
N ARG A 489 -0.94 32.31 15.96
CA ARG A 489 -2.39 32.30 15.68
C ARG A 489 -2.65 31.99 14.22
N LEU A 490 -3.67 31.18 13.98
CA LEU A 490 -4.29 30.97 12.68
C LEU A 490 -5.63 31.71 12.67
N SER A 491 -5.86 32.61 11.72
CA SER A 491 -7.09 33.41 11.64
C SER A 491 -7.53 33.65 10.20
N LYS A 492 -8.82 33.93 10.00
CA LYS A 492 -9.39 34.42 8.74
C LYS A 492 -9.27 35.94 8.60
N ASP A 493 -9.26 36.66 9.72
CA ASP A 493 -9.07 38.11 9.76
C ASP A 493 -7.94 38.47 10.73
N GLU A 494 -6.95 39.18 10.22
CA GLU A 494 -5.77 39.62 10.98
C GLU A 494 -6.07 40.84 11.86
N ALA A 495 -7.17 41.56 11.58
CA ALA A 495 -7.58 42.77 12.27
C ALA A 495 -8.46 42.52 13.50
N ASP A 496 -9.03 41.32 13.64
CA ASP A 496 -9.81 40.91 14.81
C ASP A 496 -8.98 39.95 15.70
N PRO A 497 -8.41 40.46 16.82
CA PRO A 497 -7.58 39.65 17.72
C PRO A 497 -8.34 38.55 18.46
N GLU A 498 -9.67 38.50 18.40
CA GLU A 498 -10.50 37.48 19.02
C GLU A 498 -11.00 36.41 18.02
N ALA A 499 -10.83 36.61 16.71
CA ALA A 499 -11.35 35.75 15.66
C ALA A 499 -10.37 34.65 15.18
N TRP A 500 -9.54 34.10 16.07
CA TRP A 500 -8.58 33.06 15.74
C TRP A 500 -9.22 31.65 15.76
N LEU A 501 -8.76 30.78 14.87
CA LEU A 501 -9.20 29.38 14.71
C LEU A 501 -8.37 28.41 15.55
N ALA A 502 -7.08 28.67 15.68
CA ALA A 502 -6.18 27.94 16.56
C ALA A 502 -5.03 28.83 17.02
N GLU A 503 -4.48 28.53 18.19
CA GLU A 503 -3.30 29.19 18.75
C GLU A 503 -2.30 28.20 19.35
N ALA A 504 -1.01 28.53 19.30
CA ALA A 504 0.05 27.75 19.93
C ALA A 504 1.04 28.67 20.67
N PRO A 505 1.61 28.22 21.81
CA PRO A 505 2.63 28.98 22.52
C PRO A 505 3.89 29.14 21.67
N ALA A 506 4.63 30.23 21.87
CA ALA A 506 5.95 30.39 21.27
C ALA A 506 6.89 29.26 21.74
N ALA A 507 7.42 28.46 20.82
CA ALA A 507 8.52 27.56 21.16
C ALA A 507 9.76 28.42 21.44
N ALA A 508 10.40 28.22 22.60
CA ALA A 508 11.53 29.03 23.02
C ALA A 508 12.61 29.04 21.92
N ALA A 509 12.94 30.23 21.41
CA ALA A 509 13.94 30.52 20.36
C ALA A 509 13.57 30.22 18.88
N SER A 510 12.28 30.06 18.52
CA SER A 510 11.84 29.82 17.13
C SER A 510 11.18 31.05 16.47
N PHE A 511 11.61 31.42 15.26
CA PHE A 511 10.92 32.38 14.36
C PHE A 511 9.84 31.72 13.46
N GLU A 512 9.57 30.43 13.70
CA GLU A 512 8.64 29.57 12.95
C GLU A 512 7.47 29.10 13.82
N PRO A 513 6.31 28.79 13.20
CA PRO A 513 5.15 28.24 13.89
C PRO A 513 5.48 26.89 14.53
N PRO A 514 5.01 26.62 15.77
CA PRO A 514 5.12 25.31 16.40
C PRO A 514 4.46 24.23 15.55
N ARG A 515 5.02 23.02 15.53
CA ARG A 515 4.43 21.89 14.80
C ARG A 515 3.25 21.25 15.54
N HIS A 516 3.32 21.28 16.87
CA HIS A 516 2.37 20.67 17.79
C HIS A 516 2.06 21.65 18.92
N GLY A 517 1.06 21.32 19.76
CA GLY A 517 0.65 22.18 20.88
C GLY A 517 -0.31 23.30 20.47
N TRP A 518 -0.88 23.20 19.27
CA TRP A 518 -1.99 24.03 18.83
C TRP A 518 -3.25 23.69 19.59
N THR A 519 -3.96 24.72 20.01
CA THR A 519 -5.22 24.62 20.73
C THR A 519 -6.27 25.47 20.02
N VAL A 520 -7.49 24.97 19.92
CA VAL A 520 -8.63 25.73 19.34
C VAL A 520 -9.35 26.51 20.44
N PRO A 521 -10.08 27.60 20.13
CA PRO A 521 -10.89 28.33 21.11
C PRO A 521 -11.89 27.42 21.83
N ILE A 522 -12.16 27.66 23.11
CA ILE A 522 -13.05 26.79 23.91
C ILE A 522 -14.46 26.67 23.31
N ASN A 523 -14.97 27.73 22.68
CA ASN A 523 -16.25 27.76 21.96
C ASN A 523 -16.28 26.92 20.68
N LYS A 524 -15.12 26.42 20.21
CA LYS A 524 -14.98 25.52 19.06
C LYS A 524 -14.70 24.07 19.47
N ARG A 525 -14.53 23.78 20.77
CA ARG A 525 -14.19 22.45 21.30
C ARG A 525 -15.39 21.56 21.61
N GLY A 526 -16.54 21.79 21.00
CA GLY A 526 -17.76 21.01 21.22
C GLY A 526 -18.49 21.45 22.50
N ARG A 527 -19.79 21.74 22.38
CA ARG A 527 -20.63 22.21 23.47
C ARG A 527 -22.11 21.95 23.23
N ALA A 528 -22.85 21.63 24.28
CA ALA A 528 -24.30 21.45 24.23
C ALA A 528 -24.99 22.24 25.36
N PRO A 529 -26.19 22.81 25.12
CA PRO A 529 -27.03 23.35 26.19
C PRO A 529 -27.30 22.31 27.28
N VAL A 530 -27.35 22.74 28.54
CA VAL A 530 -27.61 21.84 29.67
C VAL A 530 -28.96 21.14 29.54
N SER A 531 -30.00 21.84 29.09
CA SER A 531 -31.33 21.29 28.82
C SER A 531 -31.29 20.13 27.82
N LEU A 532 -30.57 20.30 26.71
CA LEU A 532 -30.36 19.26 25.69
C LEU A 532 -29.63 18.05 26.28
N LEU A 533 -28.49 18.29 26.94
CA LEU A 533 -27.68 17.21 27.53
C LEU A 533 -28.47 16.44 28.60
N LYS A 534 -29.13 17.13 29.54
CA LYS A 534 -29.98 16.47 30.56
C LYS A 534 -31.03 15.58 29.91
N SER A 535 -31.70 16.09 28.88
CA SER A 535 -32.73 15.34 28.18
C SER A 535 -32.19 14.10 27.45
N VAL A 536 -30.93 14.10 27.01
CA VAL A 536 -30.24 12.92 26.45
C VAL A 536 -29.85 11.95 27.57
N LEU A 537 -29.25 12.46 28.65
CA LEU A 537 -28.81 11.66 29.79
C LEU A 537 -29.97 10.96 30.51
N ASP A 538 -31.14 11.61 30.59
CA ASP A 538 -32.38 11.01 31.08
C ASP A 538 -32.83 9.82 30.22
N GLY A 539 -32.68 9.93 28.89
CA GLY A 539 -32.94 8.84 27.94
C GLY A 539 -32.04 7.62 28.19
N PHE A 540 -30.78 7.87 28.53
CA PHE A 540 -29.83 6.83 28.94
C PHE A 540 -29.99 6.38 30.41
N LYS A 541 -30.98 6.89 31.14
CA LYS A 541 -31.26 6.58 32.55
C LYS A 541 -30.08 6.89 33.48
N VAL A 542 -29.34 7.96 33.20
CA VAL A 542 -28.22 8.42 34.02
C VAL A 542 -28.74 9.19 35.24
N GLY A 543 -28.24 8.85 36.43
CA GLY A 543 -28.67 9.46 37.69
C GLY A 543 -28.39 10.97 37.79
N ALA A 544 -29.28 11.71 38.45
CA ALA A 544 -29.19 13.17 38.58
C ALA A 544 -27.89 13.64 39.27
N ASP A 545 -27.35 12.84 40.19
CA ASP A 545 -26.07 13.10 40.86
C ASP A 545 -24.90 13.13 39.87
N VAL A 546 -24.90 12.23 38.88
CA VAL A 546 -23.91 12.18 37.81
C VAL A 546 -24.08 13.35 36.84
N GLN A 547 -25.32 13.68 36.48
CA GLN A 547 -25.63 14.82 35.62
C GLN A 547 -25.13 16.14 36.24
N ASP A 548 -25.45 16.39 37.50
CA ASP A 548 -25.05 17.62 38.20
C ASP A 548 -23.53 17.70 38.40
N HIS A 549 -22.86 16.55 38.59
CA HIS A 549 -21.39 16.48 38.65
C HIS A 549 -20.73 16.89 37.34
N ILE A 550 -21.20 16.37 36.20
CA ILE A 550 -20.71 16.76 34.87
C ILE A 550 -20.93 18.26 34.62
N ILE A 551 -22.14 18.76 34.90
CA ILE A 551 -22.48 20.18 34.71
C ILE A 551 -21.60 21.06 35.59
N LYS A 552 -21.28 20.64 36.82
CA LYS A 552 -20.41 21.39 37.72
C LYS A 552 -18.97 21.50 37.20
N ILE A 553 -18.44 20.46 36.56
CA ILE A 553 -17.05 20.42 36.09
C ILE A 553 -16.90 21.09 34.71
N LEU A 554 -17.85 20.84 33.82
CA LEU A 554 -17.75 21.19 32.40
C LEU A 554 -18.73 22.27 31.96
N GLY A 555 -19.65 22.69 32.84
CA GLY A 555 -20.64 23.73 32.56
C GLY A 555 -20.05 25.13 32.65
N ARG A 556 -20.35 25.99 31.67
CA ARG A 556 -20.02 27.42 31.69
C ARG A 556 -21.13 28.28 31.14
N GLN A 557 -21.26 29.48 31.69
CA GLN A 557 -22.15 30.51 31.17
C GLN A 557 -21.41 31.31 30.11
N LEU A 558 -21.87 31.23 28.87
CA LEU A 558 -21.33 32.07 27.80
C LEU A 558 -22.02 33.43 27.75
N LYS A 559 -21.25 34.46 27.41
CA LYS A 559 -21.76 35.82 27.19
C LYS A 559 -22.73 35.82 26.00
N GLY A 560 -23.99 36.15 26.26
CA GLY A 560 -25.06 36.15 25.25
C GLY A 560 -25.81 34.83 25.05
N SER A 561 -25.39 33.74 25.72
CA SER A 561 -26.17 32.49 25.71
C SER A 561 -27.35 32.58 26.70
N PRO A 562 -28.56 32.14 26.32
CA PRO A 562 -29.72 32.15 27.21
C PRO A 562 -29.65 31.09 28.32
N GLU A 563 -28.77 30.08 28.18
CA GLU A 563 -28.63 28.97 29.12
C GLU A 563 -27.14 28.63 29.35
N LEU A 564 -26.88 27.92 30.46
CA LEU A 564 -25.61 27.27 30.74
C LEU A 564 -25.33 26.18 29.68
N GLU A 565 -24.09 26.10 29.19
CA GLU A 565 -23.66 25.07 28.24
C GLU A 565 -22.59 24.18 28.85
N VAL A 566 -22.63 22.88 28.54
CA VAL A 566 -21.60 21.90 28.90
C VAL A 566 -20.63 21.74 27.74
N PHE A 567 -19.35 21.89 28.04
CA PHE A 567 -18.26 21.77 27.05
C PHE A 567 -17.71 20.36 27.03
N ARG A 568 -17.43 19.86 25.82
CA ARG A 568 -16.77 18.57 25.61
C ARG A 568 -15.32 18.59 26.08
N VAL A 569 -14.63 19.72 25.93
CA VAL A 569 -13.27 19.94 26.45
C VAL A 569 -13.28 21.11 27.45
N GLY A 570 -13.03 20.81 28.73
CA GLY A 570 -12.84 21.80 29.78
C GLY A 570 -11.41 22.34 29.89
N ASP A 571 -11.13 23.10 30.96
CA ASP A 571 -9.77 23.66 31.16
C ASP A 571 -8.77 22.59 31.63
N ASN A 572 -9.24 21.66 32.47
CA ASN A 572 -8.39 20.68 33.16
C ASN A 572 -8.77 19.22 32.86
N THR A 573 -9.90 18.98 32.20
CA THR A 573 -10.43 17.65 31.89
C THR A 573 -11.33 17.71 30.67
N THR A 574 -11.58 16.57 30.03
CA THR A 574 -12.59 16.41 28.98
C THR A 574 -13.84 15.72 29.51
N PHE A 575 -14.93 15.79 28.75
CA PHE A 575 -16.12 14.98 28.97
C PHE A 575 -15.77 13.50 28.90
N GLU A 576 -15.00 13.09 27.88
CA GLU A 576 -14.54 11.71 27.72
C GLU A 576 -13.77 11.20 28.94
N ASP A 577 -12.81 11.98 29.45
CA ASP A 577 -12.01 11.59 30.63
C ASP A 577 -12.90 11.38 31.86
N GLU A 578 -13.83 12.30 32.09
CA GLU A 578 -14.74 12.28 33.23
C GLU A 578 -15.80 11.18 33.09
N TRP A 579 -16.32 10.98 31.88
CA TRP A 579 -17.28 9.94 31.56
C TRP A 579 -16.65 8.55 31.70
N ASN A 580 -15.42 8.36 31.20
CA ASN A 580 -14.63 7.15 31.38
C ASN A 580 -14.31 6.89 32.86
N ARG A 581 -14.11 7.94 33.67
CA ARG A 581 -13.98 7.83 35.13
C ARG A 581 -15.28 7.32 35.77
N LEU A 582 -16.43 7.87 35.39
CA LEU A 582 -17.74 7.46 35.90
C LEU A 582 -18.14 6.04 35.45
N GLN A 583 -17.73 5.64 34.24
CA GLN A 583 -17.93 4.29 33.71
C GLN A 583 -17.10 3.27 34.50
N ARG A 584 -15.85 3.61 34.86
CA ARG A 584 -15.01 2.81 35.78
C ARG A 584 -15.63 2.67 37.18
N GLU A 585 -16.33 3.70 37.65
CA GLU A 585 -17.10 3.67 38.91
C GLU A 585 -18.46 2.95 38.76
N ASN A 586 -18.76 2.40 37.57
CA ASN A 586 -20.01 1.72 37.25
C ASN A 586 -21.27 2.59 37.46
N LYS A 587 -21.13 3.92 37.36
CA LYS A 587 -22.23 4.88 37.48
C LYS A 587 -22.93 5.16 36.15
N VAL A 588 -22.26 4.91 35.04
CA VAL A 588 -22.78 5.01 33.68
C VAL A 588 -22.34 3.79 32.88
N LYS A 589 -23.13 3.40 31.88
CA LYS A 589 -22.87 2.20 31.05
C LYS A 589 -22.70 2.49 29.57
N VAL A 590 -23.09 3.69 29.13
CA VAL A 590 -23.02 4.10 27.73
C VAL A 590 -21.65 4.73 27.43
N PRO A 591 -21.08 4.49 26.24
CA PRO A 591 -19.92 5.23 25.75
C PRO A 591 -20.12 6.75 25.75
N ALA A 592 -19.03 7.50 25.92
CA ALA A 592 -19.08 8.96 25.90
C ALA A 592 -19.49 9.52 24.53
N GLU A 593 -19.07 8.86 23.45
CA GLU A 593 -19.34 9.27 22.07
C GLU A 593 -20.82 9.20 21.73
N ASP A 594 -21.52 8.13 22.17
CA ASP A 594 -22.95 7.95 21.99
C ASP A 594 -23.77 9.09 22.60
N VAL A 595 -23.31 9.65 23.72
CA VAL A 595 -23.95 10.82 24.35
C VAL A 595 -23.92 12.02 23.41
N TRP A 596 -22.79 12.27 22.76
CA TRP A 596 -22.65 13.39 21.83
C TRP A 596 -23.39 13.16 20.52
N ILE A 597 -23.35 11.94 19.97
CA ILE A 597 -24.15 11.55 18.79
C ILE A 597 -25.64 11.77 19.07
N GLU A 598 -26.12 11.35 20.24
CA GLU A 598 -27.52 11.52 20.62
C GLU A 598 -27.89 12.99 20.86
N CYS A 599 -26.96 13.82 21.37
CA CYS A 599 -27.14 15.27 21.43
C CYS A 599 -27.34 15.87 20.04
N VAL A 600 -26.53 15.46 19.05
CA VAL A 600 -26.68 15.91 17.66
C VAL A 600 -28.05 15.53 17.10
N LYS A 601 -28.44 14.25 17.22
CA LYS A 601 -29.74 13.75 16.73
C LYS A 601 -30.91 14.53 17.33
N LYS A 602 -30.93 14.67 18.66
CA LYS A 602 -32.00 15.39 19.36
C LYS A 602 -32.02 16.88 18.99
N LYS A 603 -30.85 17.49 18.76
CA LYS A 603 -30.80 18.87 18.28
C LYS A 603 -31.34 19.03 16.87
N HIS A 604 -31.05 18.07 15.98
CA HIS A 604 -31.65 18.05 14.64
C HIS A 604 -33.17 17.95 14.72
N GLU A 605 -33.71 17.06 15.58
CA GLU A 605 -35.16 16.94 15.79
C GLU A 605 -35.80 18.25 16.26
N GLU A 606 -35.18 18.98 17.20
CA GLU A 606 -35.65 20.30 17.65
C GLU A 606 -35.71 21.32 16.51
N ILE A 607 -34.64 21.40 15.70
CA ILE A 607 -34.54 22.33 14.56
C ILE A 607 -35.61 21.99 13.52
N MET A 608 -35.75 20.71 13.15
CA MET A 608 -36.73 20.23 12.17
C MET A 608 -38.17 20.45 12.64
N ALA A 609 -38.46 20.18 13.91
CA ALA A 609 -39.78 20.44 14.50
C ALA A 609 -40.15 21.93 14.46
N GLY A 610 -39.18 22.82 14.70
CA GLY A 610 -39.34 24.27 14.56
C GLY A 610 -39.66 24.75 13.14
N LYS A 611 -39.43 23.91 12.13
CA LYS A 611 -39.74 24.14 10.71
C LYS A 611 -40.92 23.30 10.20
N SER A 612 -41.76 22.79 11.10
CA SER A 612 -42.93 21.98 10.79
C SER A 612 -42.64 20.63 10.11
N MET A 613 -41.42 20.10 10.22
CA MET A 613 -41.00 18.82 9.64
C MET A 613 -40.80 17.76 10.73
N LYS A 614 -41.86 17.50 11.49
CA LYS A 614 -41.79 16.55 12.61
C LYS A 614 -41.68 15.11 12.09
N GLY A 615 -40.65 14.39 12.51
CA GLY A 615 -40.40 13.00 12.08
C GLY A 615 -39.68 12.86 10.74
N ALA A 616 -39.12 13.96 10.21
CA ALA A 616 -38.20 13.94 9.08
C ALA A 616 -36.78 13.56 9.54
N THR A 617 -35.95 13.11 8.60
CA THR A 617 -34.54 12.78 8.84
C THR A 617 -33.66 13.51 7.83
N VAL A 618 -32.46 13.91 8.26
CA VAL A 618 -31.47 14.56 7.39
C VAL A 618 -30.39 13.55 7.00
N VAL A 619 -29.95 13.68 5.75
CA VAL A 619 -28.82 12.94 5.17
C VAL A 619 -27.88 13.99 4.60
N GLU A 620 -26.67 14.09 5.15
CA GLU A 620 -25.70 15.11 4.76
C GLU A 620 -24.27 14.56 4.71
N SER A 621 -23.45 15.13 3.84
CA SER A 621 -21.99 15.01 3.95
C SER A 621 -21.43 16.07 4.90
N GLN A 622 -20.15 15.99 5.21
CA GLN A 622 -19.46 17.16 5.75
C GLN A 622 -19.43 18.27 4.68
N HIS A 623 -19.44 19.54 5.12
CA HIS A 623 -19.51 20.72 4.25
C HIS A 623 -18.36 21.71 4.55
N PRO A 624 -17.33 21.83 3.70
CA PRO A 624 -17.04 20.96 2.56
C PRO A 624 -16.59 19.57 3.02
N TYR A 625 -16.84 18.54 2.20
CA TYR A 625 -16.40 17.18 2.54
C TYR A 625 -14.88 17.04 2.39
N PRO A 626 -14.19 16.18 3.15
CA PRO A 626 -12.73 16.11 3.15
C PRO A 626 -12.14 15.79 1.76
N ALA A 627 -11.03 16.44 1.42
CA ALA A 627 -10.17 16.04 0.29
C ALA A 627 -9.30 14.83 0.67
N LYS A 628 -9.96 13.74 1.11
CA LYS A 628 -9.38 12.44 1.46
C LYS A 628 -10.36 11.35 1.03
N SER A 629 -9.85 10.22 0.51
CA SER A 629 -10.73 9.13 0.07
C SER A 629 -11.58 8.64 1.24
N HIS A 630 -12.88 8.62 1.04
CA HIS A 630 -13.83 8.25 2.07
C HIS A 630 -15.14 7.77 1.45
N THR A 631 -15.82 6.87 2.15
CA THR A 631 -17.16 6.41 1.81
C THR A 631 -17.94 6.26 3.10
N TRP A 632 -19.19 6.73 3.09
CA TRP A 632 -20.13 6.47 4.16
C TRP A 632 -21.46 5.95 3.60
N THR A 633 -22.21 5.26 4.45
CA THR A 633 -23.53 4.73 4.13
C THR A 633 -24.47 5.04 5.29
N GLN A 634 -25.63 5.59 4.98
CA GLN A 634 -26.68 5.90 5.95
C GLN A 634 -28.00 5.29 5.48
N ASP A 635 -28.63 4.51 6.33
CA ASP A 635 -29.98 4.01 6.07
C ASP A 635 -31.01 4.93 6.75
N VAL A 636 -32.09 5.25 6.04
CA VAL A 636 -33.21 6.01 6.60
C VAL A 636 -34.47 5.15 6.58
N HIS A 637 -35.16 5.10 7.72
CA HIS A 637 -36.44 4.44 7.87
C HIS A 637 -37.45 5.35 8.57
N LEU A 638 -38.59 5.62 7.93
CA LEU A 638 -39.71 6.32 8.54
C LEU A 638 -40.86 5.33 8.79
N ALA A 639 -40.96 4.81 10.02
CA ALA A 639 -41.85 3.70 10.38
C ALA A 639 -43.32 3.90 9.98
N LYS A 640 -43.82 5.15 9.98
CA LYS A 640 -45.22 5.48 9.65
C LYS A 640 -45.44 5.85 8.17
N ALA A 641 -44.37 5.93 7.38
CA ALA A 641 -44.45 6.24 5.96
C ALA A 641 -44.77 4.99 5.14
N GLN A 642 -45.43 5.16 4.01
CA GLN A 642 -45.54 4.13 2.97
C GLN A 642 -44.53 4.37 1.84
N LYS A 643 -44.19 5.63 1.58
CA LYS A 643 -43.23 6.11 0.58
C LYS A 643 -42.40 7.23 1.20
N LEU A 644 -41.13 7.33 0.86
CA LEU A 644 -40.28 8.45 1.28
C LEU A 644 -40.21 9.50 0.17
N ARG A 645 -40.11 10.77 0.54
CA ARG A 645 -39.66 11.84 -0.36
C ARG A 645 -38.27 12.29 0.06
N VAL A 646 -37.36 12.37 -0.91
CA VAL A 646 -36.01 12.93 -0.73
C VAL A 646 -35.98 14.31 -1.37
N SER A 647 -35.64 15.34 -0.59
CA SER A 647 -35.57 16.73 -1.05
C SER A 647 -34.19 17.33 -0.81
N PHE A 648 -33.52 17.80 -1.87
CA PHE A 648 -32.16 18.33 -1.82
C PHE A 648 -32.12 19.85 -1.62
N ALA A 649 -31.06 20.33 -0.98
CA ALA A 649 -30.70 21.75 -1.00
C ALA A 649 -30.12 22.17 -2.36
N GLU A 650 -30.33 23.41 -2.79
CA GLU A 650 -29.81 23.98 -4.05
C GLU A 650 -28.28 24.09 -4.06
N GLN A 651 -27.64 24.15 -2.88
CA GLN A 651 -26.19 24.20 -2.75
C GLN A 651 -25.48 22.85 -2.96
N CYS A 652 -26.22 21.74 -3.15
CA CYS A 652 -25.59 20.44 -3.36
C CYS A 652 -24.63 20.49 -4.55
N SER A 653 -23.38 20.15 -4.30
CA SER A 653 -22.31 20.22 -5.27
C SER A 653 -21.17 19.30 -4.86
N THR A 654 -20.72 18.48 -5.79
CA THR A 654 -19.51 17.66 -5.62
C THR A 654 -18.48 18.07 -6.65
N TYR A 655 -17.21 17.86 -6.33
CA TYR A 655 -16.08 18.39 -7.09
C TYR A 655 -16.06 17.87 -8.52
N ASP A 656 -16.32 16.58 -8.70
CA ASP A 656 -16.34 15.88 -9.99
C ASP A 656 -17.22 14.62 -9.92
N ASP A 657 -17.11 13.73 -10.92
CA ASP A 657 -17.82 12.44 -10.98
C ASP A 657 -17.15 11.30 -10.19
N CYS A 658 -16.01 11.55 -9.55
CA CYS A 658 -15.37 10.64 -8.60
C CYS A 658 -15.94 10.83 -7.18
N ALA A 659 -16.54 12.00 -6.90
CA ALA A 659 -17.36 12.26 -5.72
C ALA A 659 -18.87 12.07 -6.02
N THR A 660 -19.45 10.94 -5.60
CA THR A 660 -20.83 10.55 -5.95
C THR A 660 -21.73 10.40 -4.73
N PHE A 661 -23.00 10.77 -4.89
CA PHE A 661 -24.08 10.49 -3.94
C PHE A 661 -25.14 9.58 -4.57
N GLN A 662 -25.27 8.37 -4.04
CA GLN A 662 -26.17 7.35 -4.56
C GLN A 662 -27.29 7.07 -3.55
N VAL A 663 -28.51 6.87 -4.04
CA VAL A 663 -29.65 6.43 -3.21
C VAL A 663 -30.20 5.13 -3.76
N PHE A 664 -30.32 4.15 -2.89
CA PHE A 664 -30.83 2.83 -3.20
C PHE A 664 -32.15 2.57 -2.49
N SER A 665 -33.03 1.80 -3.15
CA SER A 665 -34.24 1.28 -2.54
C SER A 665 -34.37 -0.23 -2.72
N GLY A 666 -35.04 -0.88 -1.78
CA GLY A 666 -35.08 -2.34 -1.73
C GLY A 666 -33.78 -2.93 -1.16
N GLY A 667 -33.68 -4.26 -1.16
CA GLY A 667 -32.63 -4.96 -0.43
C GLY A 667 -32.80 -4.93 1.10
N LEU A 668 -31.98 -5.71 1.80
CA LEU A 668 -31.92 -5.77 3.25
C LEU A 668 -30.80 -4.85 3.76
N SER A 669 -31.14 -3.87 4.60
CA SER A 669 -30.17 -2.95 5.19
C SER A 669 -29.70 -3.46 6.56
N LYS A 670 -28.42 -3.24 6.92
CA LYS A 670 -27.84 -3.69 8.20
C LYS A 670 -28.55 -3.10 9.42
N SER A 671 -29.03 -1.86 9.32
CA SER A 671 -29.72 -1.16 10.42
C SER A 671 -31.19 -1.58 10.59
N THR A 672 -31.79 -2.15 9.55
CA THR A 672 -33.22 -2.57 9.54
C THR A 672 -33.40 -4.08 9.60
N ALA A 673 -32.34 -4.85 9.41
CA ALA A 673 -32.30 -6.28 9.67
C ALA A 673 -32.51 -6.56 11.15
N GLY A 674 -33.20 -7.66 11.45
CA GLY A 674 -33.34 -8.12 12.83
C GLY A 674 -33.43 -9.62 12.95
N VAL A 675 -33.96 -10.11 14.08
CA VAL A 675 -34.02 -11.55 14.36
C VAL A 675 -34.76 -12.26 13.23
N GLY A 676 -34.09 -13.22 12.59
CA GLY A 676 -34.56 -13.92 11.38
C GLY A 676 -33.88 -13.48 10.07
N ALA A 677 -33.22 -12.32 10.02
CA ALA A 677 -32.47 -11.92 8.84
C ALA A 677 -31.29 -12.86 8.59
N ARG A 678 -31.04 -13.19 7.32
CA ARG A 678 -29.95 -14.08 6.92
C ARG A 678 -28.73 -13.27 6.56
N ALA A 679 -27.56 -13.78 6.92
CA ALA A 679 -26.30 -13.09 6.70
C ALA A 679 -25.22 -14.05 6.21
N HIS A 680 -24.36 -13.52 5.34
CA HIS A 680 -23.10 -14.09 4.92
C HIS A 680 -21.97 -13.44 5.72
N LEU A 681 -21.29 -14.24 6.54
CA LEU A 681 -20.25 -13.78 7.46
C LEU A 681 -18.88 -13.92 6.82
N LYS A 682 -18.04 -12.91 6.99
CA LYS A 682 -16.67 -12.91 6.47
C LYS A 682 -15.68 -12.94 7.63
N ALA A 683 -14.86 -13.99 7.70
CA ALA A 683 -13.76 -14.04 8.64
C ALA A 683 -12.75 -12.92 8.35
N ILE A 684 -12.19 -12.30 9.41
CA ILE A 684 -11.22 -11.20 9.29
C ILE A 684 -9.95 -11.64 8.56
N SER A 685 -9.55 -12.89 8.76
CA SER A 685 -8.25 -13.43 8.39
C SER A 685 -8.36 -14.91 8.02
N GLY A 686 -9.17 -15.23 7.01
CA GLY A 686 -9.32 -16.59 6.49
C GLY A 686 -10.03 -16.57 5.13
N PRO A 687 -9.96 -17.67 4.36
CA PRO A 687 -10.73 -17.80 3.13
C PRO A 687 -12.20 -18.17 3.39
N ASP A 688 -12.53 -18.58 4.61
CA ASP A 688 -13.82 -19.20 4.91
C ASP A 688 -14.91 -18.15 5.06
N GLN A 689 -16.05 -18.44 4.42
CA GLN A 689 -17.26 -17.66 4.49
C GLN A 689 -18.40 -18.60 4.88
N VAL A 690 -19.30 -18.15 5.74
CA VAL A 690 -20.40 -19.00 6.25
C VAL A 690 -21.70 -18.22 6.28
N HIS A 691 -22.82 -18.91 6.06
CA HIS A 691 -24.14 -18.34 6.26
C HIS A 691 -24.66 -18.56 7.68
N GLY A 692 -25.55 -17.67 8.10
CA GLY A 692 -26.26 -17.81 9.34
C GLY A 692 -27.50 -16.94 9.43
N THR A 693 -28.21 -17.11 10.53
CA THR A 693 -29.46 -16.40 10.82
C THR A 693 -29.27 -15.54 12.07
N MET A 694 -29.64 -14.27 12.01
CA MET A 694 -29.62 -13.36 13.16
C MET A 694 -30.60 -13.87 14.22
N ILE A 695 -30.12 -14.07 15.45
CA ILE A 695 -30.92 -14.61 16.57
C ILE A 695 -31.05 -13.64 17.75
N GLY A 696 -30.31 -12.53 17.75
CA GLY A 696 -30.41 -11.49 18.79
C GLY A 696 -29.37 -10.39 18.64
N GLN A 697 -29.42 -9.40 19.54
CA GLN A 697 -28.42 -8.33 19.64
C GLN A 697 -27.73 -8.33 21.02
N VAL A 698 -26.48 -7.90 21.04
CA VAL A 698 -25.71 -7.54 22.24
C VAL A 698 -25.47 -6.03 22.22
N GLU A 699 -25.83 -5.33 23.30
CA GLU A 699 -25.49 -3.91 23.52
C GLU A 699 -25.79 -2.98 22.33
N GLY A 700 -26.98 -3.09 21.72
CA GLY A 700 -27.51 -2.13 20.75
C GLY A 700 -26.86 -2.06 19.36
N GLU A 701 -25.64 -2.59 19.18
CA GLU A 701 -24.88 -2.43 17.92
C GLU A 701 -24.28 -3.73 17.35
N LYS A 702 -24.32 -4.85 18.10
CA LYS A 702 -23.76 -6.13 17.66
C LYS A 702 -24.84 -7.18 17.52
N TRP A 703 -24.81 -7.91 16.41
CA TRP A 703 -25.71 -9.01 16.12
C TRP A 703 -25.10 -10.34 16.52
N ILE A 704 -25.89 -11.18 17.19
CA ILE A 704 -25.60 -12.60 17.37
C ILE A 704 -26.20 -13.35 16.19
N VAL A 705 -25.35 -14.03 15.43
CA VAL A 705 -25.73 -14.80 14.27
C VAL A 705 -25.52 -16.28 14.55
N ASN A 706 -26.59 -17.08 14.45
CA ASN A 706 -26.51 -18.53 14.50
C ASN A 706 -26.06 -19.05 13.12
N ILE A 707 -24.86 -19.63 13.06
CA ILE A 707 -24.26 -20.19 11.86
C ILE A 707 -25.00 -21.48 11.49
N ASP A 708 -25.30 -21.65 10.21
CA ASP A 708 -26.00 -22.83 9.72
C ASP A 708 -25.13 -24.09 9.87
N LYS A 709 -25.70 -25.16 10.41
CA LYS A 709 -24.95 -26.40 10.71
C LYS A 709 -24.77 -27.34 9.50
N ASP A 710 -25.57 -27.17 8.45
CA ASP A 710 -25.82 -28.18 7.41
C ASP A 710 -25.41 -27.74 5.99
N GLU A 711 -24.80 -26.56 5.83
CA GLU A 711 -24.27 -26.20 4.52
C GLU A 711 -23.00 -27.01 4.22
N SER A 712 -23.05 -27.78 3.14
CA SER A 712 -21.91 -28.49 2.52
C SER A 712 -20.74 -27.57 2.12
N GLU A 713 -20.87 -26.26 2.36
CA GLU A 713 -19.96 -25.18 2.00
C GLU A 713 -19.18 -24.61 3.18
N ILE A 714 -19.37 -25.08 4.43
CA ILE A 714 -18.39 -24.79 5.50
C ILE A 714 -17.06 -25.42 5.11
N CYS A 715 -16.21 -24.64 4.45
CA CYS A 715 -14.94 -25.08 3.94
C CYS A 715 -13.89 -25.19 5.05
N GLY A 716 -13.00 -26.17 4.91
CA GLY A 716 -11.73 -26.23 5.62
C GLY A 716 -11.83 -26.41 7.14
N CYS A 717 -11.03 -25.60 7.85
CA CYS A 717 -10.68 -25.82 9.26
C CYS A 717 -11.81 -25.55 10.28
N PHE A 718 -12.88 -24.86 9.87
CA PHE A 718 -14.03 -24.58 10.76
C PHE A 718 -14.96 -25.79 10.91
N ARG A 719 -15.19 -26.53 9.83
CA ARG A 719 -15.96 -27.77 9.88
C ARG A 719 -15.25 -28.77 10.80
N GLU A 720 -13.93 -28.89 10.65
CA GLU A 720 -13.07 -29.73 11.49
C GLU A 720 -13.08 -29.27 12.96
N TRP A 721 -13.10 -27.96 13.24
CA TRP A 721 -13.23 -27.41 14.61
C TRP A 721 -14.56 -27.80 15.28
N LEU A 722 -15.67 -27.79 14.52
CA LEU A 722 -16.99 -28.14 15.02
C LEU A 722 -17.15 -29.64 15.21
N ASP A 723 -16.69 -30.44 14.24
CA ASP A 723 -16.77 -31.90 14.30
C ASP A 723 -15.89 -32.49 15.42
N ALA A 724 -14.82 -31.80 15.82
CA ALA A 724 -13.96 -32.20 16.94
C ALA A 724 -14.71 -32.27 18.30
N GLN A 725 -15.81 -31.52 18.47
CA GLN A 725 -16.65 -31.56 19.68
C GLN A 725 -18.15 -31.47 19.33
N PRO A 726 -18.82 -32.62 19.13
CA PRO A 726 -20.24 -32.67 18.79
C PRO A 726 -21.12 -32.00 19.84
N GLY A 727 -22.02 -31.10 19.42
CA GLY A 727 -22.99 -30.44 20.30
C GLY A 727 -22.71 -28.98 20.64
N ARG A 728 -21.58 -28.41 20.20
CA ARG A 728 -21.30 -26.98 20.35
C ARG A 728 -22.36 -26.12 19.64
N SER A 729 -22.73 -25.01 20.28
CA SER A 729 -23.49 -23.93 19.62
C SER A 729 -22.60 -23.27 18.57
N CYS A 730 -23.17 -22.83 17.44
CA CYS A 730 -22.40 -22.15 16.39
C CYS A 730 -22.91 -20.73 16.26
N THR A 731 -22.41 -19.81 17.08
CA THR A 731 -22.81 -18.40 17.06
C THR A 731 -21.63 -17.48 16.78
N ALA A 732 -21.85 -16.43 16.01
CA ALA A 732 -20.90 -15.37 15.79
C ALA A 732 -21.45 -14.03 16.25
N THR A 733 -20.55 -13.14 16.66
CA THR A 733 -20.86 -11.76 17.01
C THR A 733 -20.41 -10.87 15.86
N CYS A 734 -21.37 -10.25 15.20
CA CYS A 734 -21.18 -9.39 14.04
C CYS A 734 -21.39 -7.93 14.46
N ALA A 735 -20.51 -7.04 14.03
CA ALA A 735 -20.68 -5.59 14.23
C ALA A 735 -21.32 -4.98 13.00
N GLN A 736 -22.23 -4.01 13.18
CA GLN A 736 -22.77 -3.24 12.06
C GLN A 736 -21.63 -2.55 11.28
N ASP A 737 -20.75 -1.89 12.03
CA ASP A 737 -19.51 -1.26 11.56
C ASP A 737 -18.29 -1.93 12.23
N PRO A 738 -17.71 -2.95 11.59
CA PRO A 738 -16.61 -3.70 12.15
C PRO A 738 -15.30 -2.89 12.12
N THR A 739 -14.70 -2.69 13.29
CA THR A 739 -13.42 -2.00 13.45
C THR A 739 -12.32 -3.02 13.71
N VAL A 740 -11.24 -2.93 12.94
CA VAL A 740 -10.05 -3.78 13.09
C VAL A 740 -8.86 -2.91 13.46
N VAL A 741 -8.25 -3.21 14.60
CA VAL A 741 -7.12 -2.45 15.16
C VAL A 741 -5.89 -3.34 15.26
N SER A 742 -4.81 -2.95 14.58
CA SER A 742 -3.49 -3.56 14.79
C SER A 742 -2.70 -2.80 15.85
N VAL A 743 -2.39 -3.48 16.94
CA VAL A 743 -1.66 -2.95 18.10
C VAL A 743 -0.22 -3.44 18.05
N ARG A 744 0.73 -2.52 18.00
CA ARG A 744 2.17 -2.80 18.06
C ARG A 744 2.68 -2.58 19.48
N TYR A 745 3.16 -3.65 20.09
CA TYR A 745 3.91 -3.59 21.34
C TYR A 745 5.39 -3.40 21.01
N THR A 746 6.02 -2.34 21.53
CA THR A 746 7.45 -2.08 21.31
C THR A 746 8.31 -3.05 22.15
N PRO A 747 9.63 -3.17 21.89
CA PRO A 747 10.52 -4.02 22.70
C PRO A 747 10.63 -3.63 24.19
N LYS A 748 9.90 -2.62 24.66
CA LYS A 748 9.85 -2.18 26.06
C LYS A 748 8.44 -2.26 26.66
N ALA A 749 7.44 -2.65 25.87
CA ALA A 749 6.05 -2.75 26.28
C ALA A 749 5.59 -4.19 26.10
N LYS A 750 5.25 -4.86 27.21
CA LYS A 750 4.72 -6.23 27.18
C LYS A 750 3.22 -6.20 26.88
N VAL A 751 2.69 -7.26 26.29
CA VAL A 751 1.23 -7.38 26.08
C VAL A 751 0.49 -7.35 27.43
N GLY A 752 0.96 -8.12 28.40
CA GLY A 752 0.40 -8.26 29.74
C GLY A 752 0.58 -7.04 30.65
N SER A 753 1.35 -6.02 30.22
CA SER A 753 1.41 -4.77 30.98
C SER A 753 0.12 -3.96 30.90
N GLU A 754 -0.72 -4.24 29.90
CA GLU A 754 -2.08 -3.68 29.83
C GLU A 754 -3.17 -4.75 29.73
N ILE A 755 -2.97 -5.85 28.98
CA ILE A 755 -4.02 -6.86 28.77
C ILE A 755 -4.01 -7.86 29.92
N ALA A 756 -5.15 -8.05 30.58
CA ALA A 756 -5.27 -8.97 31.72
C ALA A 756 -5.30 -10.44 31.31
N GLY A 757 -5.83 -10.74 30.11
CA GLY A 757 -5.90 -12.10 29.59
C GLY A 757 -6.94 -12.24 28.49
N PHE A 758 -7.25 -13.50 28.17
CA PHE A 758 -8.21 -13.87 27.13
C PHE A 758 -9.29 -14.81 27.66
N THR A 759 -10.54 -14.56 27.26
CA THR A 759 -11.69 -15.42 27.53
C THR A 759 -11.98 -16.28 26.31
N PHE A 760 -12.19 -17.58 26.52
CA PHE A 760 -12.56 -18.52 25.46
C PHE A 760 -14.08 -18.62 25.30
N HIS A 761 -14.57 -18.57 24.06
CA HIS A 761 -15.97 -18.67 23.69
C HIS A 761 -16.25 -19.99 22.98
N GLU A 762 -16.76 -20.97 23.71
CA GLU A 762 -16.98 -22.33 23.21
C GLU A 762 -17.95 -22.39 22.00
N GLY A 763 -18.90 -21.46 21.95
CA GLY A 763 -19.89 -21.38 20.88
C GLY A 763 -19.49 -20.53 19.67
N SER A 764 -18.29 -19.93 19.65
CA SER A 764 -17.92 -18.93 18.62
C SER A 764 -16.70 -19.34 17.80
N PRO A 765 -16.84 -20.28 16.86
CA PRO A 765 -15.71 -20.87 16.15
C PRO A 765 -14.94 -19.85 15.31
N LEU A 766 -15.60 -18.85 14.74
CA LEU A 766 -14.97 -17.80 13.91
C LEU A 766 -14.09 -16.82 14.72
N HIS A 767 -14.34 -16.70 16.03
CA HIS A 767 -13.63 -15.76 16.91
C HIS A 767 -13.59 -16.28 18.36
N PRO A 768 -12.82 -17.35 18.62
CA PRO A 768 -12.94 -18.11 19.85
C PRO A 768 -12.34 -17.43 21.09
N PHE A 769 -11.59 -16.34 20.95
CA PHE A 769 -10.94 -15.66 22.07
C PHE A 769 -11.22 -14.15 22.07
N SER A 770 -11.63 -13.60 23.22
CA SER A 770 -11.77 -12.15 23.44
C SER A 770 -10.91 -11.67 24.60
N ILE A 771 -10.64 -10.37 24.66
CA ILE A 771 -9.95 -9.73 25.79
C ILE A 771 -10.83 -9.84 27.04
N SER A 772 -10.28 -10.36 28.13
CA SER A 772 -11.00 -10.50 29.40
C SER A 772 -11.07 -9.20 30.20
N GLY A 773 -10.09 -8.31 30.03
CA GLY A 773 -10.00 -7.03 30.71
C GLY A 773 -8.61 -6.41 30.59
N PHE A 774 -8.38 -5.29 31.30
CA PHE A 774 -7.08 -4.61 31.34
C PHE A 774 -6.51 -4.54 32.76
N THR A 775 -5.20 -4.73 32.89
CA THR A 775 -4.44 -4.66 34.16
C THR A 775 -4.03 -3.24 34.52
N ALA A 776 -3.81 -2.37 33.53
CA ALA A 776 -3.43 -0.97 33.72
C ALA A 776 -3.97 -0.08 32.58
N PRO A 777 -4.33 1.19 32.86
CA PRO A 777 -4.82 2.12 31.84
C PRO A 777 -3.70 2.69 30.97
N GLY A 778 -4.05 3.17 29.77
CA GLY A 778 -3.15 3.96 28.91
C GLY A 778 -2.12 3.13 28.13
N GLY A 779 -2.31 1.82 28.01
CA GLY A 779 -1.44 0.97 27.21
C GLY A 779 -1.71 1.08 25.69
N PRO A 780 -0.82 0.49 24.86
CA PRO A 780 -0.90 0.58 23.40
C PRO A 780 -2.25 0.21 22.76
N ALA A 781 -2.98 -0.77 23.29
CA ALA A 781 -4.27 -1.19 22.77
C ALA A 781 -5.36 -0.17 23.13
N GLN A 782 -5.40 0.27 24.39
CA GLN A 782 -6.37 1.28 24.85
C GLN A 782 -6.18 2.62 24.14
N LEU A 783 -4.94 3.05 23.91
CA LEU A 783 -4.62 4.27 23.14
C LEU A 783 -5.09 4.21 21.69
N LYS A 784 -5.32 3.00 21.16
CA LYS A 784 -5.88 2.78 19.82
C LYS A 784 -7.39 2.47 19.83
N GLY A 785 -8.07 2.66 20.96
CA GLY A 785 -9.52 2.46 21.09
C GLY A 785 -9.95 0.99 21.20
N VAL A 786 -9.06 0.09 21.66
CA VAL A 786 -9.44 -1.31 21.92
C VAL A 786 -10.01 -1.44 23.33
N PHE A 787 -11.15 -2.12 23.46
CA PHE A 787 -11.85 -2.30 24.74
C PHE A 787 -11.92 -3.78 25.17
N ALA A 788 -12.32 -4.01 26.44
CA ALA A 788 -12.60 -5.36 26.93
C ALA A 788 -13.74 -5.98 26.12
N GLY A 789 -13.68 -7.30 25.89
CA GLY A 789 -14.65 -7.99 25.03
C GLY A 789 -14.35 -7.92 23.52
N TRP A 790 -13.34 -7.16 23.08
CA TRP A 790 -12.86 -7.24 21.70
C TRP A 790 -12.19 -8.60 21.43
N TYR A 791 -12.35 -9.12 20.22
CA TYR A 791 -11.88 -10.43 19.80
C TYR A 791 -10.45 -10.37 19.25
N LEU A 792 -9.70 -11.44 19.47
CA LEU A 792 -8.34 -11.63 18.99
C LEU A 792 -8.34 -12.33 17.62
N ASP A 793 -7.58 -11.78 16.67
CA ASP A 793 -7.31 -12.45 15.40
C ASP A 793 -6.25 -13.55 15.59
N VAL A 794 -6.74 -14.76 15.86
CA VAL A 794 -5.91 -15.94 16.10
C VAL A 794 -5.08 -16.29 14.87
N ILE A 795 -5.61 -16.18 13.66
CA ILE A 795 -4.87 -16.55 12.44
C ILE A 795 -3.71 -15.59 12.17
N ALA A 796 -3.90 -14.29 12.43
CA ALA A 796 -2.82 -13.31 12.39
C ALA A 796 -1.78 -13.60 13.48
N LEU A 797 -2.22 -13.96 14.69
CA LEU A 797 -1.31 -14.31 15.79
C LEU A 797 -0.48 -15.56 15.48
N LEU A 798 -1.07 -16.60 14.89
CA LEU A 798 -0.35 -17.81 14.49
C LEU A 798 0.77 -17.52 13.47
N LYS A 799 0.71 -16.41 12.72
CA LYS A 799 1.77 -16.00 11.78
C LYS A 799 2.93 -15.26 12.45
N ASN A 800 2.77 -14.80 13.69
CA ASN A 800 3.78 -14.05 14.42
C ASN A 800 4.96 -14.95 14.83
N ALA A 801 6.18 -14.60 14.41
CA ALA A 801 7.38 -15.40 14.67
C ALA A 801 7.70 -15.56 16.17
N LYS A 802 7.53 -14.50 16.98
CA LYS A 802 7.79 -14.58 18.43
C LYS A 802 6.77 -15.48 19.12
N PHE A 803 5.50 -15.43 18.70
CA PHE A 803 4.45 -16.32 19.23
C PHE A 803 4.69 -17.79 18.85
N LYS A 804 5.07 -18.06 17.58
CA LYS A 804 5.42 -19.41 17.11
C LYS A 804 6.55 -20.03 17.92
N ASN A 805 7.54 -19.22 18.29
CA ASN A 805 8.76 -19.67 18.97
C ASN A 805 8.60 -19.75 20.50
N LEU A 806 7.42 -19.44 21.07
CA LEU A 806 7.17 -19.67 22.49
C LEU A 806 7.37 -21.15 22.83
N SER A 807 8.14 -21.41 23.88
CA SER A 807 8.45 -22.74 24.40
C SER A 807 8.38 -22.72 25.92
N GLY A 808 8.05 -23.86 26.52
CA GLY A 808 7.85 -24.01 27.96
C GLY A 808 6.99 -25.22 28.27
N GLU A 809 6.86 -25.54 29.56
CA GLU A 809 6.12 -26.71 30.02
C GLU A 809 4.62 -26.59 29.70
N GLY A 810 4.05 -27.61 29.05
CA GLY A 810 2.62 -27.65 28.72
C GLY A 810 2.15 -26.79 27.54
N LEU A 811 3.05 -26.05 26.87
CA LEU A 811 2.72 -25.20 25.70
C LEU A 811 2.54 -25.97 24.37
N GLY A 812 3.03 -27.21 24.28
CA GLY A 812 3.01 -28.02 23.06
C GLY A 812 3.72 -27.38 21.86
N THR A 813 3.53 -27.93 20.66
CA THR A 813 3.93 -27.28 19.40
C THR A 813 2.93 -26.18 19.04
N CYS A 814 3.40 -25.08 18.44
CA CYS A 814 2.50 -24.02 18.00
C CYS A 814 1.56 -24.56 16.91
N PRO A 815 0.22 -24.44 17.08
CA PRO A 815 -0.73 -24.96 16.11
C PRO A 815 -0.70 -24.16 14.81
N LYS A 816 -1.01 -24.82 13.69
CA LYS A 816 -0.95 -24.22 12.35
C LYS A 816 -2.28 -23.64 11.88
N ASN A 817 -3.39 -24.13 12.43
CA ASN A 817 -4.75 -23.79 12.03
C ASN A 817 -5.69 -23.92 13.24
N LEU A 818 -6.98 -23.66 13.02
CA LEU A 818 -8.00 -23.76 14.06
C LEU A 818 -8.21 -25.21 14.50
N GLN A 819 -8.21 -26.19 13.58
CA GLN A 819 -8.37 -27.61 13.93
C GLN A 819 -7.36 -28.07 15.00
N GLU A 820 -6.06 -27.78 14.80
CA GLU A 820 -5.01 -28.15 15.76
C GLU A 820 -5.19 -27.44 17.12
N ILE A 821 -5.78 -26.24 17.14
CA ILE A 821 -6.18 -25.56 18.39
C ILE A 821 -7.35 -26.30 19.05
N ALA A 822 -8.35 -26.75 18.30
CA ALA A 822 -9.48 -27.50 18.86
C ALA A 822 -9.07 -28.84 19.47
N GLU A 823 -8.13 -29.55 18.81
CA GLU A 823 -7.58 -30.84 19.26
C GLU A 823 -6.80 -30.71 20.57
N ASN A 824 -6.16 -29.55 20.83
CA ASN A 824 -5.39 -29.31 22.05
C ASN A 824 -5.60 -27.90 22.62
N LEU A 825 -6.85 -27.62 22.97
CA LEU A 825 -7.29 -26.30 23.44
C LEU A 825 -6.57 -25.86 24.72
N ASP A 826 -6.29 -26.79 25.63
CA ASP A 826 -5.64 -26.48 26.90
C ASP A 826 -4.18 -26.05 26.71
N ALA A 827 -3.43 -26.69 25.79
CA ALA A 827 -2.08 -26.24 25.45
C ALA A 827 -2.10 -24.86 24.78
N PHE A 828 -3.09 -24.60 23.93
CA PHE A 828 -3.23 -23.29 23.28
C PHE A 828 -3.60 -22.18 24.26
N LYS A 829 -4.50 -22.43 25.23
CA LYS A 829 -4.81 -21.48 26.31
C LYS A 829 -3.57 -21.11 27.12
N LYS A 830 -2.77 -22.11 27.53
CA LYS A 830 -1.48 -21.88 28.20
C LYS A 830 -0.50 -21.07 27.34
N ARG A 831 -0.50 -21.30 26.02
CA ARG A 831 0.31 -20.54 25.07
C ARG A 831 -0.14 -19.09 24.94
N LEU A 832 -1.44 -18.81 24.96
CA LEU A 832 -1.98 -17.45 24.99
C LEU A 832 -1.64 -16.72 26.30
N GLU A 833 -1.68 -17.42 27.44
CA GLU A 833 -1.23 -16.87 28.72
C GLU A 833 0.26 -16.49 28.67
N ALA A 834 1.11 -17.38 28.14
CA ALA A 834 2.54 -17.08 27.93
C ALA A 834 2.78 -15.92 26.95
N ALA A 835 1.85 -15.70 26.01
CA ALA A 835 1.96 -14.59 25.06
C ALA A 835 1.79 -13.21 25.71
N LEU A 836 1.21 -13.14 26.91
CA LEU A 836 1.14 -11.90 27.69
C LEU A 836 2.54 -11.38 28.06
N ASP A 837 3.55 -12.25 28.16
CA ASP A 837 4.92 -11.84 28.46
C ASP A 837 5.71 -11.34 27.24
N LEU A 838 5.14 -11.38 26.04
CA LEU A 838 5.80 -10.93 24.82
C LEU A 838 5.87 -9.41 24.71
N ASP A 839 7.00 -8.92 24.20
CA ASP A 839 7.22 -7.54 23.73
C ASP A 839 7.58 -7.55 22.23
N GLY A 840 7.63 -6.38 21.58
CA GLY A 840 8.06 -6.30 20.18
C GLY A 840 7.18 -7.12 19.22
N VAL A 841 5.90 -7.27 19.55
CA VAL A 841 4.92 -8.10 18.83
C VAL A 841 3.74 -7.26 18.35
N ASN A 842 3.09 -7.72 17.28
CA ASN A 842 1.85 -7.13 16.81
C ASN A 842 0.68 -8.08 17.12
N PHE A 843 -0.36 -7.54 17.73
CA PHE A 843 -1.66 -8.19 17.90
C PHE A 843 -2.69 -7.48 17.04
N VAL A 844 -3.69 -8.20 16.57
CA VAL A 844 -4.80 -7.64 15.79
C VAL A 844 -6.09 -7.96 16.53
N PHE A 845 -6.86 -6.92 16.82
CA PHE A 845 -8.12 -7.00 17.55
C PHE A 845 -9.26 -6.47 16.71
N TYR A 846 -10.48 -6.94 16.99
CA TYR A 846 -11.69 -6.47 16.33
C TYR A 846 -12.91 -6.51 17.26
N ASN A 847 -13.86 -5.61 17.04
CA ASN A 847 -15.06 -5.48 17.86
C ASN A 847 -16.19 -6.48 17.50
N GLY A 848 -16.16 -7.04 16.29
CA GLY A 848 -17.09 -8.04 15.77
C GLY A 848 -16.74 -8.40 14.32
N LEU A 849 -17.34 -9.45 13.77
CA LEU A 849 -17.17 -9.81 12.37
C LEU A 849 -17.95 -8.88 11.44
N ASP A 850 -17.45 -8.72 10.21
CA ASP A 850 -18.23 -8.17 9.12
C ASP A 850 -19.22 -9.21 8.58
N PHE A 851 -20.34 -8.71 8.08
CA PHE A 851 -21.38 -9.53 7.46
C PHE A 851 -22.06 -8.77 6.33
N GLN A 852 -22.58 -9.54 5.37
CA GLN A 852 -23.45 -9.05 4.31
C GLN A 852 -24.82 -9.72 4.48
N LEU A 853 -25.90 -8.94 4.45
CA LEU A 853 -27.23 -9.54 4.50
C LEU A 853 -27.52 -10.26 3.18
N LEU A 854 -28.04 -11.47 3.29
CA LEU A 854 -28.59 -12.19 2.16
C LEU A 854 -30.00 -11.66 1.90
N PRO A 855 -30.48 -11.63 0.64
CA PRO A 855 -31.82 -11.17 0.29
C PRO A 855 -32.89 -12.20 0.66
N ILE A 856 -32.87 -12.71 1.89
CA ILE A 856 -33.82 -13.69 2.41
C ILE A 856 -33.86 -13.61 3.94
N CYS A 857 -35.04 -13.80 4.52
CA CYS A 857 -35.26 -13.84 5.97
C CYS A 857 -35.93 -15.15 6.36
N ALA A 858 -35.44 -15.79 7.42
CA ALA A 858 -36.05 -16.92 8.09
C ALA A 858 -36.89 -16.41 9.27
N VAL A 859 -38.17 -16.13 9.03
CA VAL A 859 -39.08 -15.53 10.01
C VAL A 859 -39.73 -16.62 10.87
N GLN A 860 -39.41 -16.65 12.16
CA GLN A 860 -39.90 -17.68 13.07
C GLN A 860 -41.17 -17.26 13.83
N TYR A 861 -42.28 -17.95 13.61
CA TYR A 861 -43.55 -17.76 14.33
C TYR A 861 -43.70 -18.78 15.46
N LYS A 862 -42.95 -18.61 16.54
CA LYS A 862 -42.96 -19.54 17.68
C LYS A 862 -44.04 -19.17 18.69
N GLY A 863 -45.03 -20.03 18.89
CA GLY A 863 -46.12 -19.84 19.85
C GLY A 863 -47.12 -18.72 19.52
N ILE A 864 -47.05 -18.16 18.30
CA ILE A 864 -47.97 -17.13 17.78
C ILE A 864 -48.38 -17.49 16.36
N LYS A 865 -49.60 -17.11 15.96
CA LYS A 865 -50.09 -17.38 14.61
C LYS A 865 -49.56 -16.36 13.61
N VAL A 866 -49.37 -16.79 12.35
CA VAL A 866 -48.99 -15.88 11.24
C VAL A 866 -50.01 -14.73 11.10
N SER A 867 -51.31 -15.02 11.27
CA SER A 867 -52.41 -14.04 11.22
C SER A 867 -52.40 -12.96 12.30
N GLU A 868 -51.60 -13.11 13.36
CA GLU A 868 -51.44 -12.07 14.39
C GLU A 868 -50.59 -10.90 13.89
N GLU A 869 -49.71 -11.12 12.91
CA GLU A 869 -48.87 -10.10 12.30
C GLU A 869 -49.28 -9.81 10.86
N ILE A 870 -49.37 -10.84 10.01
CA ILE A 870 -49.69 -10.68 8.59
C ILE A 870 -51.20 -10.64 8.42
N ALA A 871 -51.70 -9.58 7.79
CA ALA A 871 -53.13 -9.38 7.60
C ALA A 871 -53.66 -10.20 6.41
N ALA A 872 -52.92 -10.20 5.30
CA ALA A 872 -53.29 -10.88 4.06
C ALA A 872 -52.08 -11.10 3.16
N PHE A 873 -52.20 -12.09 2.27
CA PHE A 873 -51.28 -12.32 1.16
C PHE A 873 -51.96 -12.04 -0.18
N ASN A 874 -51.18 -11.58 -1.16
CA ASN A 874 -51.55 -11.50 -2.57
C ASN A 874 -50.96 -12.72 -3.30
N ALA A 875 -51.80 -13.49 -3.98
CA ALA A 875 -51.37 -14.57 -4.86
C ALA A 875 -51.45 -14.10 -6.32
N ASN A 876 -50.30 -13.80 -6.94
CA ASN A 876 -50.23 -13.36 -8.33
C ASN A 876 -49.13 -14.12 -9.07
N GLY A 877 -49.45 -14.68 -10.25
CA GLY A 877 -48.46 -15.26 -11.15
C GLY A 877 -47.63 -16.42 -10.58
N GLY A 878 -48.18 -17.19 -9.63
CA GLY A 878 -47.44 -18.29 -8.99
C GLY A 878 -46.62 -17.88 -7.77
N VAL A 879 -46.67 -16.62 -7.35
CA VAL A 879 -45.94 -16.08 -6.21
C VAL A 879 -46.91 -15.56 -5.15
N LEU A 880 -46.61 -15.86 -3.89
CA LEU A 880 -47.35 -15.40 -2.73
C LEU A 880 -46.59 -14.22 -2.11
N SER A 881 -47.20 -13.03 -2.04
CA SER A 881 -46.56 -11.83 -1.46
C SER A 881 -47.37 -11.23 -0.32
N ILE A 882 -46.71 -10.59 0.66
CA ILE A 882 -47.42 -9.95 1.78
C ILE A 882 -48.19 -8.74 1.25
N ALA A 883 -49.50 -8.72 1.42
CA ALA A 883 -50.32 -7.57 1.05
C ALA A 883 -50.21 -6.45 2.09
N SER A 884 -50.31 -6.80 3.37
CA SER A 884 -50.27 -5.86 4.49
C SER A 884 -50.04 -6.56 5.84
N PHE A 885 -49.65 -5.77 6.84
CA PHE A 885 -49.50 -6.18 8.24
C PHE A 885 -50.62 -5.61 9.11
N LYS A 886 -50.98 -6.30 10.20
CA LYS A 886 -51.92 -5.83 11.23
C LYS A 886 -51.21 -5.01 12.31
N GLN A 887 -50.05 -5.47 12.73
CA GLN A 887 -49.25 -4.93 13.82
C GLN A 887 -47.82 -5.47 13.70
N ASP A 888 -46.88 -4.87 14.43
CA ASP A 888 -45.49 -5.33 14.47
C ASP A 888 -45.38 -6.76 15.04
N GLY A 889 -44.56 -7.58 14.40
CA GLY A 889 -44.30 -8.96 14.81
C GLY A 889 -42.97 -9.51 14.26
N PRO A 890 -42.81 -10.85 14.20
CA PRO A 890 -41.58 -11.49 13.76
C PRO A 890 -41.10 -11.09 12.35
N ALA A 891 -41.98 -10.96 11.36
CA ALA A 891 -41.60 -10.62 9.99
C ALA A 891 -41.06 -9.20 9.90
N GLN A 892 -41.79 -8.23 10.46
CA GLN A 892 -41.36 -6.84 10.52
C GLN A 892 -40.05 -6.70 11.32
N GLY A 893 -39.93 -7.47 12.41
CA GLY A 893 -38.71 -7.59 13.23
C GLY A 893 -37.52 -8.19 12.48
N ALA A 894 -37.75 -9.09 11.53
CA ALA A 894 -36.71 -9.65 10.66
C ALA A 894 -36.32 -8.73 9.48
N GLY A 895 -36.98 -7.58 9.32
CA GLY A 895 -36.77 -6.66 8.20
C GLY A 895 -37.71 -6.88 7.00
N VAL A 896 -38.64 -7.84 7.09
CA VAL A 896 -39.61 -8.13 6.02
C VAL A 896 -40.64 -7.00 5.91
N ARG A 897 -41.03 -6.65 4.68
CA ARG A 897 -41.99 -5.57 4.39
C ARG A 897 -43.11 -6.04 3.47
N ALA A 898 -44.15 -5.22 3.33
CA ALA A 898 -45.22 -5.50 2.38
C ALA A 898 -44.65 -5.61 0.96
N GLY A 899 -45.20 -6.50 0.13
CA GLY A 899 -44.69 -6.83 -1.20
C GLY A 899 -43.63 -7.94 -1.22
N TRP A 900 -43.01 -8.29 -0.09
CA TRP A 900 -42.08 -9.42 -0.02
C TRP A 900 -42.76 -10.74 -0.33
N HIS A 901 -42.01 -11.64 -0.97
CA HIS A 901 -42.47 -12.93 -1.46
C HIS A 901 -42.17 -14.03 -0.44
N LEU A 902 -43.08 -14.99 -0.31
CA LEU A 902 -42.84 -16.22 0.42
C LEU A 902 -42.19 -17.24 -0.52
N SER A 903 -41.00 -17.70 -0.16
CA SER A 903 -40.33 -18.83 -0.80
C SER A 903 -41.04 -20.12 -0.39
N LEU A 904 -42.02 -20.54 -1.19
CA LEU A 904 -42.82 -21.74 -0.92
C LEU A 904 -41.95 -23.00 -0.86
N THR A 905 -40.98 -23.15 -1.77
CA THR A 905 -40.07 -24.30 -1.78
C THR A 905 -39.27 -24.37 -0.49
N GLU A 906 -38.55 -23.31 -0.14
CA GLU A 906 -37.72 -23.32 1.07
C GLU A 906 -38.55 -23.42 2.35
N THR A 907 -39.75 -22.83 2.39
CA THR A 907 -40.64 -22.95 3.56
C THR A 907 -41.12 -24.38 3.75
N PHE A 908 -41.51 -25.09 2.69
CA PHE A 908 -42.09 -26.44 2.81
C PHE A 908 -41.04 -27.55 2.92
N GLU A 909 -39.82 -27.36 2.40
CA GLU A 909 -38.75 -28.35 2.46
C GLU A 909 -38.03 -28.37 3.82
N ARG A 910 -38.18 -27.32 4.64
CA ARG A 910 -37.60 -27.24 5.98
C ARG A 910 -38.14 -28.33 6.91
N ALA A 911 -37.23 -29.16 7.42
CA ALA A 911 -37.57 -30.28 8.31
C ALA A 911 -38.33 -29.83 9.57
N GLU A 912 -38.00 -28.66 10.12
CA GLU A 912 -38.65 -28.06 11.29
C GLU A 912 -40.13 -27.69 11.05
N ASN A 913 -40.51 -27.39 9.81
CA ASN A 913 -41.87 -27.00 9.46
C ASN A 913 -42.81 -28.19 9.24
N LYS A 914 -42.29 -29.42 9.08
CA LYS A 914 -43.10 -30.61 8.74
C LYS A 914 -44.26 -30.85 9.71
N THR A 915 -44.02 -30.66 11.01
CA THR A 915 -45.05 -30.88 12.04
C THR A 915 -46.17 -29.84 11.95
N ALA A 916 -45.82 -28.57 11.71
CA ALA A 916 -46.79 -27.47 11.62
C ALA A 916 -47.57 -27.51 10.29
N LEU A 917 -46.92 -27.91 9.18
CA LEU A 917 -47.54 -27.99 7.86
C LEU A 917 -48.44 -29.23 7.68
N GLY A 918 -48.14 -30.35 8.34
CA GLY A 918 -48.95 -31.57 8.23
C GLY A 918 -49.00 -32.11 6.79
N GLU A 919 -50.21 -32.29 6.24
CA GLU A 919 -50.43 -32.70 4.83
C GLU A 919 -50.58 -31.52 3.85
N LEU A 920 -50.48 -30.28 4.35
CA LEU A 920 -50.62 -29.09 3.51
C LEU A 920 -49.48 -29.02 2.49
N THR A 921 -49.81 -28.67 1.24
CA THR A 921 -48.83 -28.54 0.15
C THR A 921 -48.68 -27.09 -0.31
N ALA A 922 -47.54 -26.77 -0.90
CA ALA A 922 -47.28 -25.43 -1.47
C ALA A 922 -48.34 -25.02 -2.51
N ALA A 923 -48.83 -25.97 -3.31
CA ALA A 923 -49.88 -25.72 -4.30
C ALA A 923 -51.22 -25.32 -3.65
N GLN A 924 -51.61 -25.99 -2.56
CA GLN A 924 -52.84 -25.66 -1.82
C GLN A 924 -52.75 -24.28 -1.16
N VAL A 925 -51.58 -23.90 -0.62
CA VAL A 925 -51.38 -22.55 -0.05
C VAL A 925 -51.40 -21.47 -1.13
N LEU A 926 -50.94 -21.77 -2.34
CA LEU A 926 -51.02 -20.83 -3.45
C LEU A 926 -52.47 -20.57 -3.91
N GLU A 927 -53.31 -21.61 -3.90
CA GLU A 927 -54.74 -21.50 -4.20
C GLU A 927 -55.53 -20.82 -3.08
N ASP A 928 -55.15 -21.08 -1.82
CA ASP A 928 -55.82 -20.53 -0.63
C ASP A 928 -54.80 -20.10 0.45
N PRO A 929 -54.29 -18.85 0.37
CA PRO A 929 -53.31 -18.31 1.31
C PRO A 929 -53.77 -18.24 2.76
N GLU A 930 -55.09 -18.27 3.02
CA GLU A 930 -55.67 -18.21 4.37
C GLU A 930 -55.27 -19.40 5.23
N GLN A 931 -54.98 -20.56 4.61
CA GLN A 931 -54.53 -21.75 5.33
C GLN A 931 -53.18 -21.52 6.03
N LEU A 932 -52.29 -20.71 5.42
CA LEU A 932 -51.00 -20.36 6.00
C LEU A 932 -51.15 -19.38 7.19
N LEU A 933 -52.12 -18.46 7.12
CA LEU A 933 -52.38 -17.47 8.16
C LEU A 933 -52.81 -18.08 9.50
N GLN A 934 -53.35 -19.31 9.49
CA GLN A 934 -53.80 -20.01 10.70
C GLN A 934 -52.71 -20.83 11.40
N LEU A 935 -51.55 -21.00 10.77
CA LEU A 935 -50.45 -21.80 11.31
C LEU A 935 -49.64 -21.03 12.37
N GLN A 936 -49.02 -21.80 13.24
CA GLN A 936 -48.05 -21.37 14.26
C GLN A 936 -46.94 -22.42 14.35
N ASP A 937 -45.85 -22.08 15.03
CA ASP A 937 -44.68 -22.95 15.23
C ASP A 937 -43.99 -23.37 13.92
N LEU A 938 -43.90 -22.43 12.98
CA LEU A 938 -43.22 -22.58 11.69
C LEU A 938 -42.29 -21.39 11.37
N THR A 939 -41.33 -21.63 10.48
CA THR A 939 -40.41 -20.63 9.93
C THR A 939 -40.82 -20.30 8.49
N LEU A 940 -41.21 -19.05 8.21
CA LEU A 940 -41.48 -18.58 6.85
C LEU A 940 -40.20 -18.06 6.20
N MET A 941 -39.90 -18.53 4.99
CA MET A 941 -38.77 -18.04 4.19
C MET A 941 -39.23 -16.90 3.30
N MET A 942 -38.80 -15.68 3.63
CA MET A 942 -39.28 -14.45 3.00
C MET A 942 -38.17 -13.83 2.15
N GLU A 943 -38.45 -13.54 0.89
CA GLU A 943 -37.53 -12.91 -0.06
C GLU A 943 -38.08 -11.54 -0.48
N PRO A 944 -37.24 -10.51 -0.66
CA PRO A 944 -37.69 -9.26 -1.23
C PRO A 944 -38.05 -9.47 -2.70
N ALA A 945 -39.05 -8.72 -3.19
CA ALA A 945 -39.46 -8.79 -4.60
C ALA A 945 -38.30 -8.47 -5.57
N ASN A 946 -37.35 -7.63 -5.14
CA ASN A 946 -36.07 -7.38 -5.80
C ASN A 946 -34.91 -7.74 -4.85
N ALA A 947 -34.13 -8.75 -5.21
CA ALA A 947 -32.99 -9.24 -4.43
C ALA A 947 -31.79 -8.29 -4.42
N ALA A 948 -31.62 -7.49 -5.47
CA ALA A 948 -30.58 -6.46 -5.54
C ALA A 948 -31.18 -5.09 -5.16
N PRO A 949 -30.48 -4.27 -4.35
CA PRO A 949 -30.87 -2.88 -4.14
C PRO A 949 -30.90 -2.14 -5.48
N GLU A 950 -32.01 -1.48 -5.76
CA GLU A 950 -32.21 -0.69 -6.98
C GLU A 950 -31.64 0.72 -6.75
N GLU A 951 -30.73 1.16 -7.61
CA GLU A 951 -30.23 2.54 -7.61
C GLU A 951 -31.33 3.46 -8.15
N LEU A 952 -31.86 4.32 -7.29
CA LEU A 952 -32.90 5.31 -7.65
C LEU A 952 -32.31 6.66 -8.03
N PHE A 953 -31.12 6.99 -7.50
CA PHE A 953 -30.48 8.28 -7.71
C PHE A 953 -28.96 8.13 -7.69
N ASN A 954 -28.28 8.88 -8.55
CA ASN A 954 -26.83 9.03 -8.57
C ASN A 954 -26.50 10.47 -8.99
N GLY A 955 -26.14 11.31 -8.02
CA GLY A 955 -25.81 12.71 -8.22
C GLY A 955 -24.31 12.97 -8.07
N PHE A 956 -23.79 13.83 -8.94
CA PHE A 956 -22.43 14.37 -8.89
C PHE A 956 -22.38 15.74 -9.61
N GLY A 957 -21.33 16.53 -9.38
CA GLY A 957 -21.23 17.90 -9.88
C GLY A 957 -22.27 18.85 -9.26
N THR A 958 -22.59 19.94 -9.98
CA THR A 958 -23.55 20.98 -9.58
C THR A 958 -24.98 20.74 -10.09
N ASP A 959 -25.16 19.81 -11.04
CA ASP A 959 -26.42 19.58 -11.73
C ASP A 959 -27.02 18.21 -11.36
N GLY A 960 -28.34 18.04 -11.51
CA GLY A 960 -29.00 16.74 -11.33
C GLY A 960 -29.45 16.41 -9.90
N TRP A 961 -29.49 17.40 -9.00
CA TRP A 961 -29.98 17.26 -7.62
C TRP A 961 -31.51 17.41 -7.51
N ASP A 962 -32.25 16.65 -8.32
CA ASP A 962 -33.72 16.72 -8.37
C ASP A 962 -34.37 15.95 -7.21
N ASN A 963 -35.43 16.53 -6.64
CA ASN A 963 -36.25 15.86 -5.61
C ASN A 963 -36.97 14.64 -6.21
N PHE A 964 -37.04 13.54 -5.47
CA PHE A 964 -37.70 12.32 -5.94
C PHE A 964 -38.39 11.53 -4.82
N THR A 965 -39.20 10.55 -5.19
CA THR A 965 -39.94 9.69 -4.27
C THR A 965 -39.39 8.28 -4.31
N VAL A 966 -39.12 7.71 -3.14
CA VAL A 966 -38.79 6.30 -2.95
C VAL A 966 -40.10 5.54 -2.71
N HIS A 967 -40.33 4.47 -3.45
CA HIS A 967 -41.59 3.71 -3.39
C HIS A 967 -41.75 2.84 -2.12
N ASN A 968 -40.77 2.87 -1.22
CA ASN A 968 -40.74 2.18 0.07
C ASN A 968 -40.59 3.20 1.20
N ASN A 969 -40.77 2.76 2.45
CA ASN A 969 -40.55 3.55 3.66
C ASN A 969 -39.12 3.45 4.22
N THR A 970 -38.21 2.96 3.39
CA THR A 970 -36.78 2.78 3.66
C THR A 970 -35.97 3.13 2.43
N ALA A 971 -34.80 3.72 2.64
CA ALA A 971 -33.81 3.99 1.59
C ALA A 971 -32.40 3.96 2.17
N GLN A 972 -31.43 3.53 1.37
CA GLN A 972 -30.02 3.58 1.71
C GLN A 972 -29.33 4.68 0.92
N PHE A 973 -28.56 5.52 1.59
CA PHE A 973 -27.83 6.64 1.02
C PHE A 973 -26.35 6.35 1.13
N VAL A 974 -25.61 6.55 0.04
CA VAL A 974 -24.18 6.25 -0.04
C VAL A 974 -23.47 7.46 -0.64
N PHE A 975 -22.48 7.98 0.08
CA PHE A 975 -21.58 9.00 -0.45
C PHE A 975 -20.19 8.42 -0.60
N LYS A 976 -19.53 8.72 -1.72
CA LYS A 976 -18.17 8.28 -2.04
C LYS A 976 -17.37 9.48 -2.54
N SER A 977 -16.12 9.57 -2.11
CA SER A 977 -15.11 10.46 -2.70
C SER A 977 -13.76 9.75 -2.69
N ASP A 978 -12.94 10.01 -3.70
CA ASP A 978 -11.56 9.54 -3.81
C ASP A 978 -10.54 10.49 -3.16
N GLY A 979 -10.99 11.66 -2.69
CA GLY A 979 -10.22 12.58 -1.89
C GLY A 979 -9.47 13.65 -2.67
N ASP A 980 -9.90 13.95 -3.88
CA ASP A 980 -9.36 15.02 -4.70
C ASP A 980 -9.97 16.40 -4.34
N GLY A 981 -9.78 17.41 -5.20
CA GLY A 981 -10.38 18.73 -5.01
C GLY A 981 -9.83 19.56 -3.82
N GLY A 982 -8.67 19.21 -3.27
CA GLY A 982 -8.07 19.89 -2.11
C GLY A 982 -7.97 21.41 -2.26
N ASP A 983 -7.62 21.88 -3.47
CA ASP A 983 -7.47 23.30 -3.80
C ASP A 983 -8.81 23.98 -4.21
N SER A 984 -9.93 23.26 -4.16
CA SER A 984 -11.27 23.73 -4.54
C SER A 984 -12.31 23.39 -3.46
N SER A 985 -12.27 24.13 -2.34
CA SER A 985 -13.22 23.95 -1.25
C SER A 985 -14.66 24.31 -1.64
N GLU A 986 -14.86 25.25 -2.58
CA GLU A 986 -16.18 25.66 -3.07
C GLU A 986 -16.87 24.55 -3.89
N GLY A 987 -16.11 23.78 -4.68
CA GLY A 987 -16.63 22.63 -5.43
C GLY A 987 -16.93 21.40 -4.56
N ARG A 988 -16.43 21.38 -3.32
CA ARG A 988 -16.62 20.28 -2.36
C ARG A 988 -17.71 20.54 -1.33
N TRP A 989 -18.69 21.40 -1.64
CA TRP A 989 -19.74 21.73 -0.67
C TRP A 989 -20.42 20.46 -0.15
N GLY A 990 -20.74 19.50 -1.02
CA GLY A 990 -21.24 18.17 -0.69
C GLY A 990 -22.73 18.00 -0.95
N VAL A 991 -23.40 17.21 -0.13
CA VAL A 991 -24.83 16.89 -0.26
C VAL A 991 -25.56 17.20 1.04
N PHE A 992 -26.75 17.80 0.92
CA PHE A 992 -27.69 17.97 2.03
C PHE A 992 -29.10 17.63 1.54
N ALA A 993 -29.70 16.60 2.14
CA ALA A 993 -31.03 16.14 1.80
C ALA A 993 -31.90 15.95 3.04
N VAL A 994 -33.18 16.30 2.91
CA VAL A 994 -34.22 16.03 3.92
C VAL A 994 -35.13 14.91 3.40
N VAL A 995 -35.33 13.90 4.24
CA VAL A 995 -36.19 12.74 3.96
C VAL A 995 -37.48 12.86 4.77
N THR A 996 -38.63 12.87 4.09
CA THR A 996 -39.97 13.02 4.67
C THR A 996 -40.91 11.89 4.24
N ASP A 997 -42.07 11.77 4.89
CA ASP A 997 -43.15 10.93 4.37
C ASP A 997 -43.72 11.57 3.10
N ALA A 998 -43.82 10.83 2.01
CA ALA A 998 -44.29 11.37 0.73
C ALA A 998 -45.73 11.91 0.79
N LYS A 999 -46.52 11.53 1.80
CA LYS A 999 -47.86 12.09 2.04
C LYS A 999 -47.83 13.52 2.59
N ASP A 1000 -46.74 13.93 3.22
CA ASP A 1000 -46.61 15.28 3.78
C ASP A 1000 -46.35 16.28 2.64
N PRO A 1001 -46.60 17.59 2.83
CA PRO A 1001 -46.27 18.61 1.83
C PRO A 1001 -44.78 18.65 1.51
N GLU A 1002 -44.42 18.92 0.25
CA GLU A 1002 -43.03 19.07 -0.14
C GLU A 1002 -42.37 20.27 0.56
N PRO A 1003 -41.17 20.11 1.15
CA PRO A 1003 -40.45 21.21 1.77
C PRO A 1003 -40.17 22.33 0.76
N GLN A 1004 -40.35 23.59 1.18
CA GLN A 1004 -39.99 24.73 0.35
C GLN A 1004 -38.45 24.86 0.24
N ALA A 1005 -37.93 25.21 -0.94
CA ALA A 1005 -36.49 25.40 -1.17
C ALA A 1005 -35.84 26.34 -0.14
N ALA A 1006 -36.49 27.48 0.17
CA ALA A 1006 -35.99 28.42 1.18
C ALA A 1006 -35.82 27.80 2.58
N VAL A 1007 -36.67 26.82 2.94
CA VAL A 1007 -36.57 26.11 4.22
C VAL A 1007 -35.44 25.09 4.18
N LEU A 1008 -35.25 24.38 3.06
CA LEU A 1008 -34.12 23.47 2.86
C LEU A 1008 -32.78 24.21 2.95
N GLU A 1009 -32.67 25.39 2.32
CA GLU A 1009 -31.49 26.25 2.37
C GLU A 1009 -31.19 26.78 3.77
N GLU A 1010 -32.22 27.03 4.57
CA GLU A 1010 -32.04 27.44 5.97
C GLU A 1010 -31.57 26.26 6.82
N LEU A 1011 -32.13 25.06 6.62
CA LEU A 1011 -31.69 23.84 7.31
C LEU A 1011 -30.25 23.45 6.96
N ALA A 1012 -29.88 23.53 5.68
CA ALA A 1012 -28.53 23.29 5.19
C ALA A 1012 -27.48 24.21 5.83
N LYS A 1013 -27.91 25.31 6.47
CA LYS A 1013 -27.03 26.18 7.27
C LYS A 1013 -27.09 25.82 8.75
N LEU A 1014 -28.30 25.67 9.30
CA LEU A 1014 -28.50 25.47 10.74
C LEU A 1014 -28.03 24.10 11.24
N ILE A 1015 -28.25 23.04 10.48
CA ILE A 1015 -27.95 21.67 10.89
C ILE A 1015 -26.43 21.41 10.95
N PRO A 1016 -25.63 21.68 9.90
CA PRO A 1016 -24.18 21.55 9.98
C PRO A 1016 -23.57 22.40 11.09
N GLN A 1017 -24.08 23.63 11.29
CA GLN A 1017 -23.62 24.51 12.36
C GLN A 1017 -23.91 23.94 13.75
N ALA A 1018 -25.09 23.37 13.97
CA ALA A 1018 -25.45 22.71 15.22
C ALA A 1018 -24.60 21.45 15.46
N THR A 1019 -24.38 20.63 14.43
CA THR A 1019 -23.49 19.45 14.48
C THR A 1019 -22.07 19.87 14.87
N ALA A 1020 -21.50 20.85 14.17
CA ALA A 1020 -20.16 21.37 14.45
C ALA A 1020 -20.06 22.01 15.85
N GLN A 1021 -21.10 22.68 16.32
CA GLN A 1021 -21.15 23.23 17.67
C GLN A 1021 -21.13 22.13 18.73
N ILE A 1022 -21.92 21.07 18.57
CA ILE A 1022 -22.06 19.98 19.55
C ILE A 1022 -20.80 19.12 19.57
N LEU A 1023 -20.34 18.65 18.41
CA LEU A 1023 -19.20 17.74 18.33
C LEU A 1023 -17.86 18.44 18.52
N GLY A 1024 -17.76 19.72 18.12
CA GLY A 1024 -16.51 20.46 18.07
C GLY A 1024 -15.57 19.98 16.98
N THR A 1025 -14.45 20.67 16.79
CA THR A 1025 -13.33 20.10 16.04
C THR A 1025 -12.75 18.93 16.85
N THR A 1026 -12.96 17.71 16.37
CA THR A 1026 -12.51 16.45 17.00
C THR A 1026 -10.99 16.28 16.99
N SER A 1027 -10.25 17.12 16.27
CA SER A 1027 -8.79 17.06 16.27
C SER A 1027 -8.23 17.67 17.55
N SER A 1028 -7.85 16.81 18.49
CA SER A 1028 -6.91 17.16 19.56
C SER A 1028 -5.51 17.52 19.05
N GLN A 1029 -5.28 17.51 17.72
CA GLN A 1029 -3.97 17.68 17.10
C GLN A 1029 -4.09 18.48 15.81
N VAL A 1030 -4.32 19.78 15.93
CA VAL A 1030 -4.00 20.70 14.84
C VAL A 1030 -2.48 20.59 14.61
N SER A 1031 -2.08 20.24 13.39
CA SER A 1031 -0.68 20.10 13.01
C SER A 1031 -0.30 21.13 11.96
N VAL A 1032 0.90 21.69 12.11
CA VAL A 1032 1.50 22.58 11.13
C VAL A 1032 2.84 21.97 10.73
N GLU A 1033 2.90 21.38 9.54
CA GLU A 1033 4.10 20.68 9.06
C GLU A 1033 4.75 21.42 7.89
N PRO A 1034 6.09 21.42 7.76
CA PRO A 1034 6.74 21.96 6.57
C PRO A 1034 6.29 21.22 5.29
N GLU A 1035 6.17 21.95 4.19
CA GLU A 1035 5.91 21.35 2.86
C GLU A 1035 7.16 20.66 2.27
N ASP A 1036 8.34 20.88 2.85
CA ASP A 1036 9.59 20.26 2.41
C ASP A 1036 9.64 18.74 2.62
N TRP A 1037 10.25 18.05 1.66
CA TRP A 1037 10.55 16.62 1.69
C TRP A 1037 11.98 16.35 2.13
N ASP A 1038 12.25 16.52 3.42
CA ASP A 1038 13.54 16.18 4.00
C ASP A 1038 13.72 14.68 4.22
N GLU A 1039 14.94 14.27 4.59
CA GLU A 1039 15.26 12.86 4.81
C GLU A 1039 14.35 12.20 5.86
N ALA A 1040 14.00 12.91 6.93
CA ALA A 1040 13.19 12.36 8.00
C ALA A 1040 11.77 12.04 7.52
N ARG A 1041 11.15 12.96 6.78
CA ARG A 1041 9.82 12.76 6.20
C ARG A 1041 9.83 11.68 5.12
N LEU A 1042 10.84 11.66 4.26
CA LEU A 1042 10.99 10.62 3.23
C LEU A 1042 11.12 9.23 3.84
N ARG A 1043 11.90 9.10 4.93
CA ARG A 1043 12.01 7.84 5.67
C ARG A 1043 10.70 7.45 6.34
N ALA A 1044 9.98 8.41 6.94
CA ALA A 1044 8.66 8.14 7.53
C ALA A 1044 7.63 7.66 6.49
N LEU A 1045 7.63 8.27 5.29
CA LEU A 1045 6.81 7.81 4.16
C LEU A 1045 7.16 6.38 3.78
N CYS A 1046 8.44 6.04 3.68
CA CYS A 1046 8.88 4.69 3.37
C CYS A 1046 8.47 3.70 4.48
N ASP A 1047 8.66 4.04 5.75
CA ASP A 1047 8.32 3.20 6.89
C ASP A 1047 6.81 2.93 6.96
N ARG A 1048 5.98 3.92 6.63
CA ARG A 1048 4.50 3.79 6.58
C ARG A 1048 4.07 2.66 5.63
N HIS A 1049 4.66 2.62 4.44
CA HIS A 1049 4.30 1.65 3.41
C HIS A 1049 5.17 0.40 3.40
N GLY A 1050 6.24 0.36 4.20
CA GLY A 1050 7.22 -0.73 4.20
C GLY A 1050 8.10 -0.72 2.95
N TRP A 1051 8.43 0.46 2.43
CA TRP A 1051 9.37 0.65 1.33
C TRP A 1051 10.80 0.65 1.82
N GLU A 1052 11.70 0.16 0.97
CA GLU A 1052 13.12 0.49 1.10
C GLU A 1052 13.30 1.98 0.73
N PHE A 1053 14.20 2.67 1.43
CA PHE A 1053 14.57 4.05 1.10
C PHE A 1053 16.01 4.10 0.62
N GLU A 1054 16.25 4.81 -0.48
CA GLU A 1054 17.59 5.00 -1.00
C GLU A 1054 17.80 6.38 -1.61
N TRP A 1055 18.98 6.94 -1.40
CA TRP A 1055 19.43 8.13 -2.12
C TRP A 1055 19.93 7.74 -3.49
N MET A 1056 19.62 8.56 -4.50
CA MET A 1056 20.10 8.43 -5.88
C MET A 1056 21.63 8.57 -5.96
N THR A 1057 22.34 7.51 -5.56
CA THR A 1057 23.78 7.44 -5.45
C THR A 1057 24.27 6.10 -5.98
N GLU A 1058 25.40 6.15 -6.68
CA GLU A 1058 26.02 4.95 -7.25
C GLU A 1058 26.44 3.93 -6.17
N ASP A 1059 26.95 4.40 -5.01
CA ASP A 1059 27.41 3.53 -3.92
C ASP A 1059 26.25 2.81 -3.22
N GLY A 1060 25.12 3.50 -3.02
CA GLY A 1060 23.92 2.88 -2.45
C GLY A 1060 23.44 1.72 -3.30
N GLU A 1061 23.35 1.96 -4.62
CA GLU A 1061 22.85 0.95 -5.56
C GLU A 1061 23.83 -0.22 -5.67
N ARG A 1062 25.14 0.04 -5.60
CA ARG A 1062 26.19 -0.99 -5.56
C ARG A 1062 26.11 -1.86 -4.30
N GLN A 1063 26.01 -1.24 -3.12
CA GLN A 1063 25.94 -1.96 -1.84
C GLN A 1063 24.71 -2.87 -1.77
N ARG A 1064 23.55 -2.36 -2.23
CA ARG A 1064 22.30 -3.11 -2.29
C ARG A 1064 22.39 -4.34 -3.19
N ARG A 1065 23.12 -4.27 -4.32
CA ARG A 1065 23.32 -5.43 -5.21
C ARG A 1065 24.16 -6.53 -4.57
N ILE A 1066 25.14 -6.17 -3.76
CA ILE A 1066 25.94 -7.11 -2.98
C ILE A 1066 25.04 -7.86 -1.98
N GLU A 1067 24.19 -7.12 -1.27
CA GLU A 1067 23.25 -7.70 -0.31
C GLU A 1067 22.17 -8.55 -0.98
N GLY A 1068 21.65 -8.13 -2.13
CA GLY A 1068 20.66 -8.86 -2.91
C GLY A 1068 21.17 -10.20 -3.44
N ALA A 1069 22.39 -10.23 -3.97
CA ALA A 1069 23.05 -11.47 -4.41
C ALA A 1069 23.29 -12.44 -3.24
N SER A 1070 23.65 -11.90 -2.06
CA SER A 1070 23.79 -12.69 -0.83
C SER A 1070 22.47 -13.35 -0.39
N ARG A 1071 21.37 -12.58 -0.39
CA ARG A 1071 20.02 -13.09 -0.04
C ARG A 1071 19.52 -14.14 -1.04
N ALA A 1072 19.76 -13.94 -2.34
CA ALA A 1072 19.38 -14.91 -3.38
C ALA A 1072 20.12 -16.24 -3.23
N ARG A 1073 21.42 -16.21 -2.88
CA ARG A 1073 22.22 -17.42 -2.60
C ARG A 1073 21.77 -18.13 -1.33
N GLN A 1074 21.38 -17.38 -0.30
CA GLN A 1074 20.86 -17.95 0.95
C GLN A 1074 19.53 -18.69 0.71
N ALA A 1075 18.62 -18.09 -0.08
CA ALA A 1075 17.39 -18.74 -0.52
C ALA A 1075 17.64 -19.97 -1.43
N ALA A 1076 18.65 -19.92 -2.31
CA ALA A 1076 19.06 -21.05 -3.14
C ALA A 1076 19.69 -22.19 -2.32
N ALA A 1077 20.45 -21.87 -1.27
CA ALA A 1077 21.03 -22.86 -0.35
C ALA A 1077 19.95 -23.52 0.55
N GLU A 1078 18.96 -22.75 1.00
CA GLU A 1078 17.81 -23.26 1.77
C GLU A 1078 16.91 -24.17 0.93
N SER A 1079 16.77 -23.88 -0.37
CA SER A 1079 16.04 -24.73 -1.31
C SER A 1079 16.85 -25.96 -1.78
N ALA A 1080 18.18 -25.89 -1.82
CA ALA A 1080 19.05 -27.05 -2.05
C ALA A 1080 19.02 -28.05 -0.87
N GLY A 1081 18.81 -27.58 0.37
CA GLY A 1081 18.63 -28.44 1.55
C GLY A 1081 17.32 -29.24 1.58
N THR A 1082 16.37 -28.93 0.69
CA THR A 1082 15.05 -29.58 0.60
C THR A 1082 14.81 -30.35 -0.69
N ALA A 1083 15.80 -30.43 -1.60
CA ALA A 1083 15.64 -31.09 -2.90
C ALA A 1083 16.60 -32.27 -3.09
N GLN A 1084 16.28 -33.38 -2.43
CA GLN A 1084 16.60 -34.72 -2.95
C GLN A 1084 15.31 -35.44 -3.34
N ALA A 1085 14.48 -34.77 -4.15
CA ALA A 1085 13.40 -35.35 -4.93
C ALA A 1085 13.01 -34.34 -6.02
N GLU A 1086 12.86 -34.85 -7.25
CA GLU A 1086 12.40 -34.17 -8.47
C GLU A 1086 13.43 -33.35 -9.25
N SER A 1087 14.07 -34.06 -10.19
CA SER A 1087 14.97 -33.52 -11.21
C SER A 1087 14.26 -32.54 -12.16
N ARG A 1088 14.91 -31.39 -12.38
CA ARG A 1088 15.02 -30.65 -13.66
C ARG A 1088 14.12 -31.17 -14.81
N THR A 1089 12.87 -30.69 -14.90
CA THR A 1089 12.07 -30.64 -16.16
C THR A 1089 10.72 -29.91 -16.07
N ALA A 1090 10.35 -29.28 -14.94
CA ALA A 1090 8.96 -28.84 -14.70
C ALA A 1090 8.51 -27.47 -15.28
N TRP A 1091 9.29 -26.79 -16.14
CA TRP A 1091 8.96 -25.42 -16.61
C TRP A 1091 8.25 -25.31 -17.98
N TRP A 1092 7.80 -26.43 -18.59
CA TRP A 1092 7.08 -26.43 -19.88
C TRP A 1092 5.56 -26.60 -19.77
N ARG A 1093 4.86 -25.90 -18.87
CA ARG A 1093 3.38 -25.85 -18.88
C ARG A 1093 2.79 -24.43 -18.83
N LEU A 1094 3.32 -23.52 -19.64
CA LEU A 1094 2.62 -22.26 -19.98
C LEU A 1094 1.34 -22.47 -20.82
N ASP A 1095 1.11 -23.68 -21.33
CA ASP A 1095 -0.13 -24.07 -22.00
C ASP A 1095 -1.37 -24.06 -21.07
N SER A 1096 -1.15 -24.04 -19.75
CA SER A 1096 -2.21 -23.95 -18.74
C SER A 1096 -2.82 -22.55 -18.60
N MET A 1097 -2.17 -21.50 -19.13
CA MET A 1097 -2.74 -20.13 -19.12
C MET A 1097 -3.90 -20.01 -20.12
N SER A 1098 -3.81 -20.65 -21.30
CA SER A 1098 -4.87 -20.66 -22.33
C SER A 1098 -6.24 -21.13 -21.77
N ARG A 1099 -6.23 -22.12 -20.87
CA ARG A 1099 -7.45 -22.69 -20.27
C ARG A 1099 -8.08 -21.78 -19.21
N ALA A 1100 -7.29 -20.93 -18.56
CA ALA A 1100 -7.79 -19.98 -17.55
C ALA A 1100 -8.38 -18.70 -18.18
N PHE A 1101 -8.05 -18.39 -19.44
CA PHE A 1101 -8.56 -17.20 -20.14
C PHE A 1101 -9.93 -17.41 -20.81
N ASN A 1102 -10.31 -18.64 -21.15
CA ASN A 1102 -11.58 -18.96 -21.83
C ASN A 1102 -12.68 -19.43 -20.86
N GLY A 1103 -12.97 -18.62 -19.83
CA GLY A 1103 -14.18 -18.76 -19.03
C GLY A 1103 -15.40 -18.25 -19.79
N GLY A 1104 -15.84 -18.97 -20.83
CA GLY A 1104 -16.98 -18.59 -21.66
C GLY A 1104 -17.41 -19.71 -22.60
N ASP A 1105 -18.71 -19.98 -22.62
CA ASP A 1105 -19.39 -21.10 -23.30
C ASP A 1105 -18.95 -21.29 -24.77
N SER A 1106 -18.52 -22.51 -25.08
CA SER A 1106 -17.86 -22.91 -26.33
C SER A 1106 -18.80 -23.10 -27.53
N ARG A 1107 -19.87 -22.30 -27.65
CA ARG A 1107 -20.90 -22.49 -28.70
C ARG A 1107 -21.17 -21.34 -29.67
N GLN A 1108 -20.50 -20.18 -29.61
CA GLN A 1108 -20.87 -19.06 -30.51
C GLN A 1108 -19.79 -18.42 -31.41
N LEU A 1109 -18.54 -18.90 -31.47
CA LEU A 1109 -17.51 -18.31 -32.35
C LEU A 1109 -16.92 -19.26 -33.41
N LYS A 1110 -17.78 -20.00 -34.13
CA LYS A 1110 -17.42 -20.73 -35.35
C LYS A 1110 -18.31 -20.36 -36.55
N ARG A 1111 -18.40 -19.08 -36.91
CA ARG A 1111 -18.85 -18.67 -38.25
C ARG A 1111 -18.17 -17.38 -38.69
N LYS A 1112 -17.11 -17.54 -39.48
CA LYS A 1112 -16.51 -16.63 -40.48
C LYS A 1112 -14.99 -16.66 -40.36
N ILE A 1113 -14.37 -17.54 -41.15
CA ILE A 1113 -13.14 -17.30 -41.93
C ILE A 1113 -13.13 -18.47 -42.95
N GLN A 1114 -13.39 -18.14 -44.20
CA GLN A 1114 -13.26 -19.06 -45.34
C GLN A 1114 -11.76 -19.23 -45.62
N ALA A 1115 -11.24 -20.44 -45.47
CA ALA A 1115 -9.89 -20.80 -45.91
C ALA A 1115 -9.87 -21.01 -47.44
N PRO A 1116 -8.81 -20.59 -48.16
CA PRO A 1116 -8.65 -20.91 -49.57
C PRO A 1116 -8.20 -22.37 -49.76
N GLN A 1117 -8.75 -23.02 -50.78
CA GLN A 1117 -8.52 -24.43 -51.16
C GLN A 1117 -7.07 -24.67 -51.65
N PRO A 1118 -6.49 -25.86 -51.39
CA PRO A 1118 -5.14 -26.20 -51.86
C PRO A 1118 -5.14 -26.68 -53.32
N ILE A 1119 -4.24 -26.10 -54.12
CA ILE A 1119 -3.92 -26.55 -55.48
C ILE A 1119 -3.07 -27.82 -55.40
N ARG A 1120 -3.56 -28.91 -56.00
CA ARG A 1120 -2.80 -30.12 -56.31
C ARG A 1120 -1.86 -29.85 -57.48
N THR A 1121 -0.56 -30.05 -57.30
CA THR A 1121 0.37 -30.32 -58.41
C THR A 1121 0.64 -31.82 -58.49
N LYS A 1122 0.39 -32.39 -59.68
CA LYS A 1122 0.92 -33.68 -60.14
C LYS A 1122 1.89 -33.38 -61.28
N SER A 1123 3.18 -33.56 -61.02
CA SER A 1123 4.23 -34.13 -61.89
C SER A 1123 5.58 -33.74 -61.31
#